data_AF-A0A8H7H950-F1
#
_entry.id   AF-A0A8H7H950-F1
#
_cell.length_a   1.000
_cell.length_b   1.000
_cell.length_c   1.000
_cell.angle_alpha   90.00
_cell.angle_beta   90.00
_cell.angle_gamma   90.00
#
_symmetry.space_group_name_H-M   'P 1'
#
loop_
_entity.id
_entity.type
_entity.pdbx_description
1 polymer ?
#
loop_
_entity_poly.entity_id
_entity_poly.type
_entity_poly.pdbx_seq_one_letter_code
_entity_poly.pdbx_strand_id
1 'polypeptide(L)'
;MSASPFQVSLSPQDIAQAQALVNQLYSPGTRPEVQQSINRRLLDVQRRPEAWGLVIPFLESSDPNVQFFGALTIQVKIARDWDAFPQEHAITLRDTLLELTGRAATRNLPPVITRKLFVSVCSLALRLAPTDREHPESRWPNWILGTAQTLSANGASPGVVLEFLTIVAEEVGRSDLVAEKKSQMDLILRDAAPAVVQAASSSFGTHGRTALKCLEAWISWGIPADNITPLIPLLIDLLSPNSDEDNFVAASDVLQEILTKSSLSEGGAGLRTLTLPLLEWVSRVGIEIMNQAVASEDSGAVSHSVCKLITALGEHSTQYLAAHLNETNVQKFMEVALGYTGFPGWYGVDEEESEMVLPFWYLLEEALLDADYVGDQNGELWGVAKAIYLQLVRILQRKVTWPAEPGWPKDQREKFSNYRRDVGDALINAYYVLRDEMLRELVDPLVERLVNEPVDWESVEATLHNIKAIQEALPVDPNPSLATLFGPRVLGRLPRAGTHRVRRTALATVGAYATWFTTGARTRASTPAGDDSDRVGPQTAAANGANLAVPSTNAGEGASLLLDAVGYVVAALEEPAVCGDAARALKELCDANRVRLAPHIQSFGELHQRLPRIPANEKGKVLQSIASVIQALPPAQAIDPILPPEAIRDATIAHLGALTACSKGLTRSTDIFTFALEDPDTPEGQALLLSIEQARSDSRMTLLREEIVRLIGTIMARWCVDAEVSTAVSELIKSITALPSDATLLSLSPEPLLELVCTAARVQLTAVWLSLAALLVVQLDPPMWPRLNKESDVEVQRRTGIVAQATSGLVAAGLTMLNSGAAMETNPDVAQDFFGYLTKVGGHFPRVILEMSGDIADGLFRITATALTLQERYSLVNACNFMTMFLRKTRNDSALVAPADAQLRKQGAILMEALLLGIGGSAPRSTVPNLAELLSNLVSRVPNEARTWMGSVLMADNPSNAKIPAAAREKFMKAVLGYVDTGFVEEVTADVAANRTRSTKKTKEAANEYALVARGLEGSAFGYATSAV
;
A
#
# COMPACT_ATOMS: atom_id res chain seq x y z
N MET A 1 -18.36 12.84 -56.61
CA MET A 1 -17.10 13.25 -55.96
C MET A 1 -17.39 14.53 -55.17
N SER A 2 -17.93 14.39 -53.96
CA SER A 2 -18.01 15.48 -52.99
C SER A 2 -16.60 15.75 -52.44
N ALA A 3 -16.29 17.01 -52.15
CA ALA A 3 -14.98 17.45 -51.67
C ALA A 3 -14.57 16.72 -50.38
N SER A 4 -13.33 16.21 -50.35
CA SER A 4 -12.74 15.57 -49.17
C SER A 4 -12.53 16.61 -48.05
N PRO A 5 -12.83 16.28 -46.78
CA PRO A 5 -12.74 17.22 -45.65
C PRO A 5 -11.29 17.54 -45.28
N PHE A 6 -10.32 16.84 -45.87
CA PHE A 6 -8.88 17.06 -45.69
C PHE A 6 -8.29 18.14 -46.62
N GLN A 7 -9.11 18.90 -47.36
CA GLN A 7 -8.68 19.91 -48.33
C GLN A 7 -8.04 21.18 -47.74
N VAL A 8 -7.23 21.04 -46.69
CA VAL A 8 -6.19 22.05 -46.42
C VAL A 8 -5.03 21.76 -47.36
N SER A 9 -4.96 22.49 -48.47
CA SER A 9 -3.87 22.34 -49.45
C SER A 9 -2.55 22.83 -48.85
N LEU A 10 -1.78 21.91 -48.28
CA LEU A 10 -0.40 22.18 -47.88
C LEU A 10 0.51 22.23 -49.11
N SER A 11 1.53 23.07 -49.07
CA SER A 11 2.51 23.09 -50.15
C SER A 11 3.32 21.78 -50.14
N PRO A 12 3.80 21.29 -51.31
CA PRO A 12 4.67 20.11 -51.36
C PRO A 12 5.94 20.26 -50.51
N GLN A 13 6.39 21.50 -50.27
CA GLN A 13 7.55 21.81 -49.43
C GLN A 13 7.25 21.57 -47.95
N ASP A 14 6.07 21.95 -47.46
CA ASP A 14 5.67 21.74 -46.07
C ASP A 14 5.51 20.25 -45.74
N ILE A 15 4.96 19.48 -46.67
CA ILE A 15 4.82 18.02 -46.55
C ILE A 15 6.21 17.38 -46.48
N ALA A 16 7.12 17.74 -47.39
CA ALA A 16 8.49 17.21 -47.41
C ALA A 16 9.27 17.59 -46.14
N GLN A 17 9.08 18.81 -45.62
CA GLN A 17 9.72 19.24 -44.38
C GLN A 17 9.23 18.44 -43.17
N ALA A 18 7.92 18.20 -43.08
CA ALA A 18 7.35 17.41 -42.00
C ALA A 18 7.79 15.94 -42.08
N GLN A 19 7.88 15.35 -43.27
CA GLN A 19 8.45 14.01 -43.47
C GLN A 19 9.93 13.93 -43.05
N ALA A 20 10.74 14.93 -43.40
CA ALA A 20 12.14 14.99 -42.99
C ALA A 20 12.31 15.05 -41.46
N LEU A 21 11.42 15.76 -40.75
CA LEU A 21 11.42 15.81 -39.29
C LEU A 21 11.08 14.44 -38.66
N VAL A 22 10.11 13.72 -39.22
CA VAL A 22 9.77 12.36 -38.77
C VAL A 22 10.96 11.41 -38.97
N ASN A 23 11.58 11.44 -40.16
CA ASN A 23 12.73 10.57 -40.45
C ASN A 23 13.93 10.89 -39.55
N GLN A 24 14.15 12.16 -39.23
CA GLN A 24 15.21 12.60 -38.31
C GLN A 24 14.92 12.15 -36.86
N LEU A 25 13.65 12.11 -36.44
CA LEU A 25 13.27 11.62 -35.11
C LEU A 25 13.65 10.14 -34.91
N TYR A 26 13.37 9.30 -35.91
CA TYR A 26 13.57 7.85 -35.87
C TYR A 26 14.95 7.39 -36.37
N SER A 27 15.86 8.32 -36.70
CA SER A 27 17.21 7.98 -37.15
C SER A 27 18.09 7.46 -35.99
N PRO A 28 18.81 6.33 -36.14
CA PRO A 28 19.59 5.67 -35.07
C PRO A 28 20.85 6.43 -34.59
N GLY A 29 21.02 7.71 -34.97
CA GLY A 29 22.13 8.58 -34.55
C GLY A 29 21.68 9.91 -33.93
N THR A 30 20.39 10.13 -33.72
CA THR A 30 19.87 11.41 -33.19
C THR A 30 20.04 11.46 -31.67
N ARG A 31 20.70 12.50 -31.15
CA ARG A 31 20.89 12.70 -29.70
C ARG A 31 19.54 12.86 -28.98
N PRO A 32 19.38 12.38 -27.73
CA PRO A 32 18.13 12.46 -26.98
C PRO A 32 17.54 13.88 -26.87
N GLU A 33 18.39 14.89 -26.64
CA GLU A 33 17.98 16.30 -26.56
C GLU A 33 17.36 16.80 -27.89
N VAL A 34 17.92 16.36 -29.01
CA VAL A 34 17.44 16.72 -30.36
C VAL A 34 16.15 15.96 -30.67
N GLN A 35 16.04 14.69 -30.27
CA GLN A 35 14.79 13.92 -30.39
C GLN A 35 13.65 14.60 -29.63
N GLN A 36 13.90 15.07 -28.40
CA GLN A 36 12.89 15.78 -27.61
C GLN A 36 12.45 17.10 -28.26
N SER A 37 13.40 17.86 -28.82
CA SER A 37 13.11 19.09 -29.57
C SER A 37 12.27 18.84 -30.83
N ILE A 38 12.64 17.82 -31.62
CA ILE A 38 11.90 17.42 -32.82
C ILE A 38 10.49 16.92 -32.45
N ASN A 39 10.37 16.11 -31.40
CA ASN A 39 9.07 15.63 -30.93
C ASN A 39 8.16 16.78 -30.50
N ARG A 40 8.70 17.78 -29.78
CA ARG A 40 7.95 19.00 -29.43
C ARG A 40 7.46 19.76 -30.68
N ARG A 41 8.34 19.91 -31.68
CA ARG A 41 7.98 20.57 -32.94
C ARG A 41 6.90 19.81 -33.72
N LEU A 42 6.99 18.47 -33.77
CA LEU A 42 5.99 17.62 -34.42
C LEU A 42 4.64 17.66 -33.69
N LEU A 43 4.64 17.72 -32.36
CA LEU A 43 3.43 17.95 -31.56
C LEU A 43 2.81 19.33 -31.84
N ASP A 44 3.64 20.37 -31.95
CA ASP A 44 3.17 21.71 -32.30
C ASP A 44 2.54 21.73 -33.71
N VAL A 45 3.12 20.99 -34.68
CA VAL A 45 2.52 20.80 -36.01
C VAL A 45 1.17 20.10 -35.91
N GLN A 46 1.07 19.00 -35.14
CA GLN A 46 -0.19 18.27 -34.94
C GLN A 46 -1.30 19.09 -34.30
N ARG A 47 -1.00 20.16 -33.55
CA ARG A 47 -2.01 21.06 -32.98
C ARG A 47 -2.63 22.00 -34.01
N ARG A 48 -1.94 22.29 -35.11
CA ARG A 48 -2.43 23.25 -36.10
C ARG A 48 -3.53 22.66 -36.98
N PRO A 49 -4.54 23.44 -37.44
CA PRO A 49 -5.63 22.92 -38.27
C PRO A 49 -5.13 22.34 -39.60
N GLU A 50 -4.00 22.83 -40.12
CA GLU A 50 -3.42 22.38 -41.39
C GLU A 50 -2.88 20.95 -41.33
N ALA A 51 -2.67 20.38 -40.14
CA ALA A 51 -2.18 19.01 -39.99
C ALA A 51 -3.11 17.95 -40.61
N TRP A 52 -4.40 18.26 -40.81
CA TRP A 52 -5.32 17.41 -41.56
C TRP A 52 -4.85 17.14 -43.00
N GLY A 53 -4.16 18.12 -43.63
CA GLY A 53 -3.59 17.99 -44.97
C GLY A 53 -2.37 17.06 -45.05
N LEU A 54 -1.76 16.69 -43.91
CA LEU A 54 -0.62 15.76 -43.86
C LEU A 54 -1.04 14.30 -43.92
N VAL A 55 -2.30 13.99 -43.58
CA VAL A 55 -2.78 12.62 -43.34
C VAL A 55 -2.63 11.72 -44.58
N ILE A 56 -3.24 12.11 -45.70
CA ILE A 56 -3.20 11.29 -46.93
C ILE A 56 -1.78 11.16 -47.48
N PRO A 57 -1.00 12.27 -47.66
CA PRO A 57 0.38 12.18 -48.13
C PRO A 57 1.29 11.32 -47.25
N PHE A 58 1.03 11.28 -45.94
CA PHE A 58 1.84 10.49 -45.00
C PHE A 58 1.48 9.01 -45.06
N LEU A 59 0.19 8.67 -45.17
CA LEU A 59 -0.27 7.29 -45.34
C LEU A 59 0.13 6.69 -46.69
N GLU A 60 0.27 7.51 -47.74
CA GLU A 60 0.75 7.10 -49.06
C GLU A 60 2.28 7.07 -49.19
N SER A 61 3.01 7.51 -48.15
CA SER A 61 4.47 7.45 -48.11
C SER A 61 4.97 6.00 -48.19
N SER A 62 6.20 5.80 -48.65
CA SER A 62 6.88 4.51 -48.62
C SER A 62 7.52 4.18 -47.25
N ASP A 63 7.68 5.18 -46.37
CA ASP A 63 8.31 5.01 -45.06
C ASP A 63 7.26 4.66 -43.96
N PRO A 64 7.38 3.50 -43.28
CA PRO A 64 6.48 3.09 -42.19
C PRO A 64 6.37 4.10 -41.03
N ASN A 65 7.44 4.82 -40.70
CA ASN A 65 7.43 5.79 -39.61
C ASN A 65 6.59 7.03 -39.98
N VAL A 66 6.68 7.44 -41.24
CA VAL A 66 5.84 8.53 -41.79
C VAL A 66 4.38 8.10 -41.84
N GLN A 67 4.11 6.87 -42.30
CA GLN A 67 2.76 6.30 -42.31
C GLN A 67 2.15 6.25 -40.89
N PHE A 68 2.92 5.80 -39.90
CA PHE A 68 2.48 5.78 -38.50
C PHE A 68 2.17 7.19 -37.98
N PHE A 69 2.99 8.19 -38.29
CA PHE A 69 2.73 9.57 -37.90
C PHE A 69 1.46 10.14 -38.56
N GLY A 70 1.17 9.75 -39.80
CA GLY A 70 -0.09 10.06 -40.48
C GLY A 70 -1.30 9.51 -39.72
N ALA A 71 -1.27 8.22 -39.36
CA ALA A 71 -2.33 7.58 -38.57
C ALA A 71 -2.45 8.18 -37.14
N LEU A 72 -1.32 8.49 -36.50
CA LEU A 72 -1.30 9.16 -35.19
C LEU A 72 -1.95 10.55 -35.24
N THR A 73 -1.69 11.31 -36.30
CA THR A 73 -2.24 12.66 -36.47
C THR A 73 -3.76 12.63 -36.51
N ILE A 74 -4.37 11.66 -37.22
CA ILE A 74 -5.82 11.47 -37.22
C ILE A 74 -6.34 11.26 -35.79
N GLN A 75 -5.76 10.32 -35.04
CA GLN A 75 -6.22 10.02 -33.69
C GLN A 75 -6.12 11.25 -32.76
N VAL A 76 -4.98 11.94 -32.76
CA VAL A 76 -4.75 13.11 -31.90
C VAL A 76 -5.77 14.21 -32.23
N LYS A 77 -6.02 14.46 -33.51
CA LYS A 77 -6.98 15.46 -33.95
C LYS A 77 -8.41 15.14 -33.53
N ILE A 78 -8.85 13.90 -33.67
CA ILE A 78 -10.19 13.47 -33.26
C ILE A 78 -10.33 13.48 -31.73
N ALA A 79 -9.27 13.11 -31.01
CA ALA A 79 -9.30 13.06 -29.56
C ALA A 79 -9.30 14.45 -28.92
N ARG A 80 -8.45 15.38 -29.38
CA ARG A 80 -8.17 16.66 -28.73
C ARG A 80 -8.81 17.88 -29.38
N ASP A 81 -8.89 17.90 -30.71
CA ASP A 81 -9.25 19.09 -31.47
C ASP A 81 -10.66 18.98 -32.08
N TRP A 82 -11.50 18.06 -31.56
CA TRP A 82 -12.81 17.76 -32.12
C TRP A 82 -13.77 18.95 -32.11
N ASP A 83 -13.79 19.73 -31.03
CA ASP A 83 -14.70 20.87 -30.90
C ASP A 83 -14.36 22.01 -31.88
N ALA A 84 -13.10 22.06 -32.34
CA ALA A 84 -12.66 23.00 -33.37
C ALA A 84 -12.90 22.50 -34.80
N PHE A 85 -13.32 21.24 -34.97
CA PHE A 85 -13.56 20.63 -36.28
C PHE A 85 -14.94 21.01 -36.84
N PRO A 86 -15.05 21.42 -38.13
CA PRO A 86 -16.33 21.74 -38.76
C PRO A 86 -17.29 20.54 -38.78
N GLN A 87 -18.38 20.63 -38.02
CA GLN A 87 -19.31 19.51 -37.84
C GLN A 87 -20.02 19.09 -39.15
N GLU A 88 -20.15 20.00 -40.12
CA GLU A 88 -20.69 19.71 -41.46
C GLU A 88 -19.85 18.70 -42.26
N HIS A 89 -18.56 18.56 -41.91
CA HIS A 89 -17.62 17.67 -42.58
C HIS A 89 -17.43 16.34 -41.85
N ALA A 90 -18.09 16.14 -40.71
CA ALA A 90 -17.91 14.97 -39.86
C ALA A 90 -18.28 13.64 -40.55
N ILE A 91 -19.35 13.63 -41.35
CA ILE A 91 -19.78 12.45 -42.10
C ILE A 91 -18.82 12.13 -43.25
N THR A 92 -18.34 13.15 -43.97
CA THR A 92 -17.33 12.95 -45.01
C THR A 92 -16.01 12.45 -44.44
N LEU A 93 -15.65 12.90 -43.22
CA LEU A 93 -14.45 12.43 -42.50
C LEU A 93 -14.57 10.95 -42.15
N ARG A 94 -15.74 10.53 -41.65
CA ARG A 94 -16.07 9.12 -41.40
C ARG A 94 -15.85 8.27 -42.65
N ASP A 95 -16.49 8.65 -43.76
CA ASP A 95 -16.45 7.85 -45.00
C ASP A 95 -15.03 7.76 -45.55
N THR A 96 -14.27 8.86 -45.50
CA THR A 96 -12.88 8.87 -45.97
C THR A 96 -11.98 8.04 -45.05
N LEU A 97 -12.16 8.09 -43.73
CA LEU A 97 -11.39 7.28 -42.79
C LEU A 97 -11.66 5.78 -42.97
N LEU A 98 -12.92 5.39 -43.23
CA LEU A 98 -13.27 4.01 -43.56
C LEU A 98 -12.62 3.55 -44.86
N GLU A 99 -12.60 4.39 -45.89
CA GLU A 99 -11.91 4.09 -47.15
C GLU A 99 -10.39 3.92 -46.96
N LEU A 100 -9.75 4.83 -46.22
CA LEU A 100 -8.32 4.74 -45.91
C LEU A 100 -7.99 3.47 -45.13
N THR A 101 -8.85 3.11 -44.16
CA THR A 101 -8.69 1.90 -43.35
C THR A 101 -8.89 0.64 -44.18
N GLY A 102 -9.88 0.60 -45.08
CA GLY A 102 -10.08 -0.52 -46.01
C GLY A 102 -8.93 -0.69 -47.00
N ARG A 103 -8.36 0.41 -47.51
CA ARG A 103 -7.16 0.38 -48.35
C ARG A 103 -5.93 -0.09 -47.57
N ALA A 104 -5.78 0.33 -46.31
CA ALA A 104 -4.69 -0.12 -45.44
C ALA A 104 -4.78 -1.64 -45.16
N ALA A 105 -5.99 -2.13 -44.88
CA ALA A 105 -6.29 -3.54 -44.62
C ALA A 105 -6.02 -4.45 -45.83
N THR A 106 -6.25 -3.96 -47.06
CA THR A 106 -6.05 -4.74 -48.31
C THR A 106 -4.62 -4.69 -48.83
N ARG A 107 -3.91 -3.58 -48.59
CA ARG A 107 -2.51 -3.39 -49.01
C ARG A 107 -1.50 -4.03 -48.06
N ASN A 108 -1.94 -4.71 -46.99
CA ASN A 108 -1.09 -5.26 -45.94
C ASN A 108 -0.07 -4.23 -45.42
N LEU A 109 -0.55 -3.02 -45.09
CA LEU A 109 0.30 -2.06 -44.37
C LEU A 109 0.79 -2.68 -43.05
N PRO A 110 1.94 -2.24 -42.50
CA PRO A 110 2.45 -2.74 -41.23
C PRO A 110 1.37 -2.77 -40.14
N PRO A 111 1.23 -3.86 -39.36
CA PRO A 111 0.12 -4.06 -38.41
C PRO A 111 -0.08 -2.91 -37.42
N VAL A 112 1.02 -2.25 -37.02
CA VAL A 112 1.00 -1.10 -36.11
C VAL A 112 0.23 0.09 -36.69
N ILE A 113 0.30 0.30 -38.01
CA ILE A 113 -0.43 1.38 -38.71
C ILE A 113 -1.90 1.02 -38.83
N THR A 114 -2.21 -0.21 -39.23
CA THR A 114 -3.59 -0.71 -39.33
C THR A 114 -4.30 -0.63 -37.97
N ARG A 115 -3.65 -1.07 -36.90
CA ARG A 115 -4.15 -0.92 -35.51
C ARG A 115 -4.40 0.54 -35.15
N LYS A 116 -3.50 1.46 -35.54
CA LYS A 116 -3.67 2.90 -35.27
C LYS A 116 -4.86 3.50 -36.02
N LEU A 117 -5.12 3.05 -37.24
CA LEU A 117 -6.30 3.46 -38.00
C LEU A 117 -7.59 2.91 -37.39
N PHE A 118 -7.61 1.65 -36.93
CA PHE A 118 -8.74 1.09 -36.19
C PHE A 118 -9.05 1.86 -34.91
N VAL A 119 -8.02 2.24 -34.13
CA VAL A 119 -8.18 3.10 -32.95
C VAL A 119 -8.73 4.49 -33.34
N SER A 120 -8.30 5.04 -34.49
CA SER A 120 -8.80 6.31 -35.00
C SER A 120 -10.28 6.23 -35.40
N VAL A 121 -10.69 5.12 -36.02
CA VAL A 121 -12.09 4.80 -36.34
C VAL A 121 -12.92 4.72 -35.06
N CYS A 122 -12.45 4.02 -34.04
CA CYS A 122 -13.12 3.94 -32.74
C CYS A 122 -13.24 5.34 -32.09
N SER A 123 -12.15 6.12 -32.09
CA SER A 123 -12.13 7.49 -31.56
C SER A 123 -13.18 8.38 -32.24
N LEU A 124 -13.38 8.22 -33.56
CA LEU A 124 -14.42 8.95 -34.30
C LEU A 124 -15.83 8.45 -33.96
N ALA A 125 -16.00 7.13 -33.87
CA ALA A 125 -17.27 6.52 -33.50
C ALA A 125 -17.74 6.97 -32.11
N LEU A 126 -16.82 7.10 -31.14
CA LEU A 126 -17.12 7.65 -29.81
C LEU A 126 -17.68 9.08 -29.85
N ARG A 127 -17.40 9.85 -30.91
CA ARG A 127 -17.93 11.21 -31.12
C ARG A 127 -19.25 11.25 -31.89
N LEU A 128 -19.45 10.31 -32.83
CA LEU A 128 -20.57 10.35 -33.79
C LEU A 128 -21.72 9.39 -33.48
N ALA A 129 -21.45 8.27 -32.81
CA ALA A 129 -22.45 7.25 -32.55
C ALA A 129 -23.40 7.61 -31.40
N PRO A 130 -22.96 8.15 -30.23
CA PRO A 130 -23.87 8.60 -29.18
C PRO A 130 -24.71 9.80 -29.63
N THR A 131 -25.96 9.86 -29.18
CA THR A 131 -26.88 11.00 -29.40
C THR A 131 -26.66 12.09 -28.36
N ASP A 132 -26.89 13.34 -28.74
CA ASP A 132 -26.84 14.49 -27.83
C ASP A 132 -27.97 15.50 -28.11
N ARG A 133 -28.03 16.59 -27.33
CA ARG A 133 -29.09 17.60 -27.46
C ARG A 133 -29.08 18.31 -28.82
N GLU A 134 -27.91 18.38 -29.46
CA GLU A 134 -27.74 19.00 -30.76
C GLU A 134 -28.09 18.02 -31.89
N HIS A 135 -27.82 16.73 -31.70
CA HIS A 135 -28.09 15.65 -32.64
C HIS A 135 -28.92 14.56 -31.97
N PRO A 136 -30.26 14.67 -32.01
CA PRO A 136 -31.16 13.70 -31.37
C PRO A 136 -31.15 12.32 -32.06
N GLU A 137 -30.63 12.23 -33.28
CA GLU A 137 -30.43 10.98 -34.01
C GLU A 137 -28.94 10.65 -34.12
N SER A 138 -28.60 9.36 -34.06
CA SER A 138 -27.22 8.91 -34.18
C SER A 138 -26.68 9.23 -35.56
N ARG A 139 -25.52 9.89 -35.62
CA ARG A 139 -24.84 10.23 -36.88
C ARG A 139 -24.05 9.04 -37.45
N TRP A 140 -23.90 7.97 -36.68
CA TRP A 140 -23.27 6.72 -37.11
C TRP A 140 -23.94 5.50 -36.46
N PRO A 141 -25.17 5.16 -36.89
CA PRO A 141 -25.87 3.97 -36.38
C PRO A 141 -25.15 2.70 -36.83
N ASN A 142 -25.19 1.65 -36.01
CA ASN A 142 -24.61 0.33 -36.29
C ASN A 142 -23.14 0.37 -36.76
N TRP A 143 -22.36 1.32 -36.24
CA TRP A 143 -21.01 1.59 -36.73
C TRP A 143 -20.08 0.38 -36.66
N ILE A 144 -20.24 -0.49 -35.67
CA ILE A 144 -19.41 -1.69 -35.47
C ILE A 144 -19.60 -2.65 -36.65
N LEU A 145 -20.83 -3.15 -36.83
CA LEU A 145 -21.15 -4.12 -37.89
C LEU A 145 -21.03 -3.50 -39.28
N GLY A 146 -21.44 -2.24 -39.44
CA GLY A 146 -21.30 -1.52 -40.72
C GLY A 146 -19.84 -1.34 -41.14
N THR A 147 -18.94 -1.06 -40.18
CA THR A 147 -17.50 -0.97 -40.45
C THR A 147 -16.93 -2.35 -40.80
N ALA A 148 -17.27 -3.39 -40.03
CA ALA A 148 -16.83 -4.75 -40.31
C ALA A 148 -17.26 -5.24 -41.71
N GLN A 149 -18.51 -4.94 -42.10
CA GLN A 149 -19.03 -5.22 -43.44
C GLN A 149 -18.28 -4.43 -44.52
N THR A 150 -17.97 -3.16 -44.27
CA THR A 150 -17.21 -2.31 -45.21
C THR A 150 -15.79 -2.84 -45.41
N LEU A 151 -15.11 -3.25 -44.34
CA LEU A 151 -13.79 -3.88 -44.42
C LEU A 151 -13.85 -5.18 -45.23
N SER A 152 -14.84 -6.02 -44.95
CA SER A 152 -15.05 -7.29 -45.68
C SER A 152 -15.35 -7.06 -47.16
N ALA A 153 -16.22 -6.09 -47.50
CA ALA A 153 -16.57 -5.74 -48.87
C ALA A 153 -15.39 -5.18 -49.66
N ASN A 154 -14.45 -4.52 -48.98
CA ASN A 154 -13.21 -4.07 -49.57
C ASN A 154 -12.16 -5.19 -49.74
N GLY A 155 -12.43 -6.41 -49.25
CA GLY A 155 -11.54 -7.57 -49.41
C GLY A 155 -10.62 -7.82 -48.21
N ALA A 156 -10.91 -7.27 -47.03
CA ALA A 156 -10.20 -7.64 -45.81
C ALA A 156 -10.49 -9.11 -45.42
N SER A 157 -9.48 -9.82 -44.93
CA SER A 157 -9.67 -11.19 -44.44
C SER A 157 -10.49 -11.22 -43.14
N PRO A 158 -11.14 -12.35 -42.80
CA PRO A 158 -11.85 -12.49 -41.53
C PRO A 158 -10.96 -12.20 -40.31
N GLY A 159 -9.67 -12.56 -40.37
CA GLY A 159 -8.70 -12.23 -39.32
C GLY A 159 -8.55 -10.71 -39.09
N VAL A 160 -8.43 -9.90 -40.14
CA VAL A 160 -8.32 -8.44 -40.02
C VAL A 160 -9.60 -7.82 -39.46
N VAL A 161 -10.76 -8.39 -39.81
CA VAL A 161 -12.06 -7.96 -39.25
C VAL A 161 -12.14 -8.28 -37.76
N LEU A 162 -11.67 -9.45 -37.33
CA LEU A 162 -11.61 -9.84 -35.91
C LEU A 162 -10.63 -8.96 -35.12
N GLU A 163 -9.49 -8.55 -35.70
CA GLU A 163 -8.58 -7.58 -35.08
C GLU A 163 -9.24 -6.23 -34.87
N PHE A 164 -10.01 -5.74 -35.85
CA PHE A 164 -10.81 -4.52 -35.68
C PHE A 164 -11.81 -4.68 -34.53
N LEU A 165 -12.57 -5.77 -34.50
CA LEU A 165 -13.55 -6.04 -33.46
C LEU A 165 -12.91 -6.15 -32.07
N THR A 166 -11.70 -6.72 -31.97
CA THR A 166 -10.92 -6.75 -30.73
C THR A 166 -10.66 -5.33 -30.22
N ILE A 167 -10.18 -4.45 -31.11
CA ILE A 167 -9.86 -3.04 -30.78
C ILE A 167 -11.12 -2.26 -30.40
N VAL A 168 -12.28 -2.56 -31.02
CA VAL A 168 -13.56 -1.93 -30.65
C VAL A 168 -13.87 -2.16 -29.18
N ALA A 169 -13.79 -3.41 -28.69
CA ALA A 169 -14.06 -3.72 -27.30
C ALA A 169 -13.04 -3.04 -26.35
N GLU A 170 -11.75 -3.09 -26.69
CA GLU A 170 -10.68 -2.47 -25.88
C GLU A 170 -10.82 -0.94 -25.78
N GLU A 171 -11.06 -0.26 -26.91
CA GLU A 171 -11.09 1.20 -26.95
C GLU A 171 -12.38 1.76 -26.33
N VAL A 172 -13.51 1.09 -26.52
CA VAL A 172 -14.77 1.49 -25.87
C VAL A 172 -14.71 1.22 -24.37
N GLY A 173 -14.19 0.05 -23.95
CA GLY A 173 -14.03 -0.27 -22.54
C GLY A 173 -13.13 0.71 -21.80
N ARG A 174 -12.06 1.19 -22.46
CA ARG A 174 -11.14 2.22 -21.94
C ARG A 174 -11.66 3.66 -22.13
N SER A 175 -12.80 3.85 -22.78
CA SER A 175 -13.31 5.19 -23.06
C SER A 175 -13.94 5.85 -21.83
N ASP A 176 -13.47 7.06 -21.51
CA ASP A 176 -13.96 7.86 -20.39
C ASP A 176 -15.08 8.81 -20.85
N LEU A 177 -16.21 8.22 -21.23
CA LEU A 177 -17.42 8.95 -21.61
C LEU A 177 -18.25 9.36 -20.39
N VAL A 178 -19.00 10.46 -20.52
CA VAL A 178 -20.06 10.83 -19.56
C VAL A 178 -21.08 9.70 -19.46
N ALA A 179 -21.61 9.44 -18.26
CA ALA A 179 -22.47 8.29 -17.95
C ALA A 179 -23.59 8.04 -18.98
N GLU A 180 -24.25 9.09 -19.48
CA GLU A 180 -25.30 8.99 -20.50
C GLU A 180 -24.78 8.47 -21.85
N LYS A 181 -23.67 9.04 -22.35
CA LYS A 181 -23.03 8.60 -23.61
C LYS A 181 -22.39 7.22 -23.47
N LYS A 182 -21.85 6.89 -22.28
CA LYS A 182 -21.31 5.57 -21.97
C LYS A 182 -22.38 4.49 -22.04
N SER A 183 -23.52 4.72 -21.38
CA SER A 183 -24.67 3.82 -21.43
C SER A 183 -25.18 3.57 -22.86
N GLN A 184 -25.28 4.61 -23.68
CA GLN A 184 -25.66 4.46 -25.10
C GLN A 184 -24.63 3.62 -25.88
N MET A 185 -23.34 3.84 -25.66
CA MET A 185 -22.29 3.06 -26.33
C MET A 185 -22.31 1.59 -25.88
N ASP A 186 -22.54 1.34 -24.59
CA ASP A 186 -22.65 -0.03 -24.07
C ASP A 186 -23.84 -0.77 -24.70
N LEU A 187 -24.97 -0.10 -24.94
CA LEU A 187 -26.10 -0.68 -25.68
C LEU A 187 -25.71 -1.07 -27.12
N ILE A 188 -24.99 -0.20 -27.82
CA ILE A 188 -24.51 -0.48 -29.20
C ILE A 188 -23.61 -1.73 -29.22
N LEU A 189 -22.73 -1.90 -28.23
CA LEU A 189 -21.88 -3.08 -28.15
C LEU A 189 -22.70 -4.33 -27.79
N ARG A 190 -23.67 -4.22 -26.87
CA ARG A 190 -24.58 -5.34 -26.53
C ARG A 190 -25.34 -5.84 -27.77
N ASP A 191 -25.81 -4.93 -28.61
CA ASP A 191 -26.53 -5.27 -29.84
C ASP A 191 -25.63 -5.93 -30.89
N ALA A 192 -24.34 -5.56 -30.94
CA ALA A 192 -23.37 -6.14 -31.87
C ALA A 192 -22.80 -7.50 -31.39
N ALA A 193 -22.83 -7.77 -30.08
CA ALA A 193 -22.16 -8.92 -29.47
C ALA A 193 -22.53 -10.29 -30.10
N PRO A 194 -23.82 -10.62 -30.39
CA PRO A 194 -24.17 -11.92 -30.96
C PRO A 194 -23.51 -12.18 -32.32
N ALA A 195 -23.45 -11.14 -33.17
CA ALA A 195 -22.84 -11.24 -34.50
C ALA A 195 -21.31 -11.40 -34.41
N VAL A 196 -20.67 -10.72 -33.44
CA VAL A 196 -19.23 -10.85 -33.19
C VAL A 196 -18.89 -12.26 -32.69
N VAL A 197 -19.67 -12.78 -31.75
CA VAL A 197 -19.50 -14.12 -31.21
C VAL A 197 -19.66 -15.19 -32.30
N GLN A 198 -20.65 -15.04 -33.19
CA GLN A 198 -20.83 -15.92 -34.33
C GLN A 198 -19.66 -15.85 -35.33
N ALA A 199 -19.18 -14.64 -35.63
CA ALA A 199 -18.04 -14.43 -36.54
C ALA A 199 -16.74 -15.04 -36.00
N ALA A 200 -16.49 -14.91 -34.69
CA ALA A 200 -15.34 -15.53 -34.04
C ALA A 200 -15.46 -17.06 -34.02
N SER A 201 -16.61 -17.60 -33.60
CA SER A 201 -16.82 -19.06 -33.50
C SER A 201 -16.67 -19.78 -34.83
N SER A 202 -17.18 -19.18 -35.92
CA SER A 202 -17.03 -19.73 -37.28
C SER A 202 -15.59 -19.68 -37.81
N SER A 203 -14.72 -18.89 -37.18
CA SER A 203 -13.32 -18.70 -37.57
C SER A 203 -12.33 -19.55 -36.77
N PHE A 204 -12.79 -20.41 -35.83
CA PHE A 204 -11.89 -21.24 -35.01
C PHE A 204 -10.99 -22.16 -35.85
N GLY A 205 -11.50 -22.74 -36.94
CA GLY A 205 -10.74 -23.66 -37.79
C GLY A 205 -9.76 -22.99 -38.77
N THR A 206 -9.88 -21.68 -39.03
CA THR A 206 -9.07 -20.97 -40.05
C THR A 206 -8.21 -19.85 -39.46
N HIS A 207 -8.72 -19.15 -38.44
CA HIS A 207 -8.08 -18.03 -37.76
C HIS A 207 -8.26 -18.13 -36.22
N GLY A 208 -8.11 -19.35 -35.68
CA GLY A 208 -8.39 -19.68 -34.27
C GLY A 208 -7.84 -18.69 -33.26
N ARG A 209 -6.52 -18.46 -33.27
CA ARG A 209 -5.85 -17.51 -32.36
C ARG A 209 -6.44 -16.10 -32.40
N THR A 210 -6.71 -15.55 -33.58
CA THR A 210 -7.27 -14.19 -33.71
C THR A 210 -8.73 -14.15 -33.27
N ALA A 211 -9.50 -15.20 -33.56
CA ALA A 211 -10.89 -15.33 -33.11
C ALA A 211 -10.98 -15.42 -31.58
N LEU A 212 -10.11 -16.20 -30.95
CA LEU A 212 -10.07 -16.38 -29.50
C LEU A 212 -9.66 -15.08 -28.79
N LYS A 213 -8.65 -14.36 -29.28
CA LYS A 213 -8.30 -13.02 -28.76
C LYS A 213 -9.44 -12.01 -28.90
N CYS A 214 -10.20 -12.09 -29.99
CA CYS A 214 -11.39 -11.25 -30.15
C CYS A 214 -12.44 -11.60 -29.09
N LEU A 215 -12.69 -12.88 -28.82
CA LEU A 215 -13.62 -13.28 -27.76
C LEU A 215 -13.14 -12.83 -26.38
N GLU A 216 -11.86 -13.00 -26.06
CA GLU A 216 -11.23 -12.56 -24.81
C GLU A 216 -11.50 -11.07 -24.55
N ALA A 217 -11.25 -10.19 -25.54
CA ALA A 217 -11.48 -8.76 -25.40
C ALA A 217 -12.96 -8.40 -25.17
N TRP A 218 -13.88 -9.10 -25.82
CA TRP A 218 -15.32 -8.88 -25.65
C TRP A 218 -15.85 -9.42 -24.33
N ILE A 219 -15.31 -10.54 -23.84
CA ILE A 219 -15.61 -11.07 -22.51
C ILE A 219 -15.12 -10.11 -21.44
N SER A 220 -13.88 -9.62 -21.57
CA SER A 220 -13.32 -8.62 -20.65
C SER A 220 -14.12 -7.31 -20.62
N TRP A 221 -14.78 -6.93 -21.72
CA TRP A 221 -15.66 -5.76 -21.75
C TRP A 221 -17.00 -6.02 -21.02
N GLY A 222 -17.51 -7.26 -21.04
CA GLY A 222 -18.73 -7.65 -20.31
C GLY A 222 -19.91 -8.06 -21.19
N ILE A 223 -19.71 -9.01 -22.13
CA ILE A 223 -20.81 -9.58 -22.91
C ILE A 223 -21.82 -10.36 -22.03
N PRO A 224 -23.12 -10.39 -22.42
CA PRO A 224 -24.14 -11.15 -21.69
C PRO A 224 -23.89 -12.68 -21.69
N ALA A 225 -24.30 -13.34 -20.59
CA ALA A 225 -24.16 -14.79 -20.39
C ALA A 225 -24.77 -15.65 -21.52
N ASP A 226 -25.85 -15.19 -22.15
CA ASP A 226 -26.51 -15.90 -23.26
C ASP A 226 -25.60 -16.09 -24.47
N ASN A 227 -24.64 -15.17 -24.67
CA ASN A 227 -23.65 -15.25 -25.74
C ASN A 227 -22.41 -16.06 -25.34
N ILE A 228 -22.14 -16.19 -24.03
CA ILE A 228 -20.98 -16.93 -23.51
C ILE A 228 -21.27 -18.42 -23.41
N THR A 229 -22.44 -18.79 -22.88
CA THR A 229 -22.78 -20.19 -22.54
C THR A 229 -22.61 -21.16 -23.73
N PRO A 230 -23.02 -20.82 -24.97
CA PRO A 230 -22.83 -21.71 -26.13
C PRO A 230 -21.35 -21.89 -26.55
N LEU A 231 -20.45 -20.99 -26.14
CA LEU A 231 -19.04 -21.06 -26.46
C LEU A 231 -18.29 -22.05 -25.59
N ILE A 232 -18.73 -22.26 -24.35
CA ILE A 232 -17.99 -23.04 -23.35
C ILE A 232 -17.67 -24.46 -23.86
N PRO A 233 -18.63 -25.23 -24.40
CA PRO A 233 -18.32 -26.56 -24.94
C PRO A 233 -17.30 -26.52 -26.07
N LEU A 234 -17.41 -25.54 -26.98
CA LEU A 234 -16.48 -25.37 -28.11
C LEU A 234 -15.06 -25.04 -27.63
N LEU A 235 -14.94 -24.22 -26.59
CA LEU A 235 -13.66 -23.86 -25.99
C LEU A 235 -13.03 -25.06 -25.27
N ILE A 236 -13.83 -25.85 -24.54
CA ILE A 236 -13.35 -27.08 -23.89
C ILE A 236 -12.90 -28.12 -24.93
N ASP A 237 -13.61 -28.26 -26.05
CA ASP A 237 -13.21 -29.16 -27.14
C ASP A 237 -11.86 -28.76 -27.76
N LEU A 238 -11.54 -27.45 -27.78
CA LEU A 238 -10.23 -26.95 -28.23
C LEU A 238 -9.10 -27.25 -27.24
N LEU A 239 -9.41 -27.53 -25.96
CA LEU A 239 -8.45 -28.00 -24.95
C LEU A 239 -8.13 -29.50 -25.09
N SER A 240 -7.97 -29.97 -26.33
CA SER A 240 -7.55 -31.34 -26.63
C SER A 240 -6.03 -31.43 -26.79
N PRO A 241 -5.38 -32.52 -26.36
CA PRO A 241 -3.95 -32.76 -26.63
C PRO A 241 -3.59 -32.80 -28.12
N ASN A 242 -4.58 -33.01 -29.00
CA ASN A 242 -4.40 -33.04 -30.45
C ASN A 242 -4.53 -31.66 -31.12
N SER A 243 -4.91 -30.62 -30.36
CA SER A 243 -5.01 -29.26 -30.85
C SER A 243 -3.64 -28.63 -31.07
N ASP A 244 -3.58 -27.64 -31.95
CA ASP A 244 -2.41 -26.77 -32.09
C ASP A 244 -2.14 -26.00 -30.78
N GLU A 245 -0.88 -25.91 -30.37
CA GLU A 245 -0.46 -25.32 -29.08
C GLU A 245 -0.95 -23.87 -28.93
N ASP A 246 -0.83 -23.06 -29.99
CA ASP A 246 -1.28 -21.66 -29.99
C ASP A 246 -2.79 -21.54 -29.78
N ASN A 247 -3.58 -22.45 -30.36
CA ASN A 247 -5.04 -22.46 -30.21
C ASN A 247 -5.47 -23.01 -28.84
N PHE A 248 -4.77 -24.01 -28.32
CA PHE A 248 -4.99 -24.53 -26.96
C PHE A 248 -4.81 -23.39 -25.94
N VAL A 249 -3.66 -22.71 -25.99
CA VAL A 249 -3.34 -21.63 -25.05
C VAL A 249 -4.36 -20.50 -25.17
N ALA A 250 -4.68 -20.07 -26.38
CA ALA A 250 -5.67 -19.00 -26.58
C ALA A 250 -7.09 -19.41 -26.12
N ALA A 251 -7.48 -20.69 -26.24
CA ALA A 251 -8.78 -21.17 -25.76
C ALA A 251 -8.83 -21.22 -24.23
N SER A 252 -7.72 -21.63 -23.61
CA SER A 252 -7.56 -21.60 -22.16
C SER A 252 -7.61 -20.17 -21.63
N ASP A 253 -6.94 -19.20 -22.28
CA ASP A 253 -6.95 -17.79 -21.90
C ASP A 253 -8.38 -17.21 -21.96
N VAL A 254 -9.17 -17.56 -22.99
CA VAL A 254 -10.59 -17.18 -23.06
C VAL A 254 -11.41 -17.79 -21.90
N LEU A 255 -11.17 -19.06 -21.55
CA LEU A 255 -11.86 -19.69 -20.41
C LEU A 255 -11.46 -19.07 -19.07
N GLN A 256 -10.19 -18.73 -18.87
CA GLN A 256 -9.71 -17.97 -17.71
C GLN A 256 -10.40 -16.60 -17.62
N GLU A 257 -10.54 -15.90 -18.74
CA GLU A 257 -11.22 -14.61 -18.82
C GLU A 257 -12.73 -14.75 -18.48
N ILE A 258 -13.38 -15.84 -18.91
CA ILE A 258 -14.76 -16.15 -18.52
C ILE A 258 -14.87 -16.37 -17.01
N LEU A 259 -13.96 -17.15 -16.43
CA LEU A 259 -13.94 -17.47 -15.00
C LEU A 259 -13.72 -16.23 -14.12
N THR A 260 -13.03 -15.21 -14.63
CA THR A 260 -12.60 -14.06 -13.81
C THR A 260 -13.43 -12.80 -14.04
N LYS A 261 -13.81 -12.48 -15.29
CA LYS A 261 -14.39 -11.15 -15.62
C LYS A 261 -15.79 -11.19 -16.21
N SER A 262 -16.38 -12.37 -16.43
CA SER A 262 -17.67 -12.47 -17.12
C SER A 262 -18.88 -12.40 -16.17
N SER A 263 -20.08 -12.31 -16.74
CA SER A 263 -21.32 -12.44 -15.96
C SER A 263 -21.51 -13.81 -15.29
N LEU A 264 -20.68 -14.80 -15.63
CA LEU A 264 -20.67 -16.11 -14.98
C LEU A 264 -19.69 -16.17 -13.80
N SER A 265 -18.85 -15.15 -13.55
CA SER A 265 -17.80 -15.21 -12.54
C SER A 265 -18.28 -14.94 -11.09
N GLU A 266 -19.47 -14.38 -10.91
CA GLU A 266 -19.97 -13.96 -9.60
C GLU A 266 -21.12 -14.83 -9.07
N GLY A 267 -21.17 -15.03 -7.75
CA GLY A 267 -22.37 -15.52 -7.04
C GLY A 267 -22.77 -16.97 -7.32
N GLY A 268 -21.81 -17.84 -7.65
CA GLY A 268 -22.08 -19.25 -7.98
C GLY A 268 -22.77 -19.45 -9.33
N ALA A 269 -22.81 -18.41 -10.17
CA ALA A 269 -23.22 -18.52 -11.56
C ALA A 269 -22.29 -19.47 -12.33
N GLY A 270 -22.78 -20.03 -13.43
CA GLY A 270 -21.96 -20.89 -14.28
C GLY A 270 -21.60 -22.27 -13.72
N LEU A 271 -22.03 -22.66 -12.50
CA LEU A 271 -21.64 -23.95 -11.91
C LEU A 271 -21.88 -25.16 -12.84
N ARG A 272 -23.09 -25.27 -13.40
CA ARG A 272 -23.46 -26.40 -14.28
C ARG A 272 -22.88 -26.30 -15.69
N THR A 273 -22.67 -25.09 -16.17
CA THR A 273 -22.30 -24.82 -17.58
C THR A 273 -20.80 -24.63 -17.77
N LEU A 274 -20.06 -24.30 -16.72
CA LEU A 274 -18.63 -23.98 -16.73
C LEU A 274 -17.85 -24.85 -15.74
N THR A 275 -18.17 -24.77 -14.43
CA THR A 275 -17.39 -25.46 -13.39
C THR A 275 -17.43 -26.98 -13.55
N LEU A 276 -18.62 -27.60 -13.61
CA LEU A 276 -18.72 -29.06 -13.71
C LEU A 276 -18.09 -29.62 -15.00
N PRO A 277 -18.32 -29.04 -16.19
CA PRO A 277 -17.63 -29.49 -17.41
C PRO A 277 -16.11 -29.34 -17.35
N LEU A 278 -15.61 -28.24 -16.77
CA LEU A 278 -14.16 -28.05 -16.60
C LEU A 278 -13.58 -29.05 -15.59
N LEU A 279 -14.26 -29.34 -14.48
CA LEU A 279 -13.81 -30.36 -13.53
C LEU A 279 -13.76 -31.75 -14.16
N GLU A 280 -14.74 -32.09 -15.01
CA GLU A 280 -14.70 -33.32 -15.79
C GLU A 280 -13.51 -33.33 -16.75
N TRP A 281 -13.27 -32.23 -17.47
CA TRP A 281 -12.10 -32.10 -18.35
C TRP A 281 -10.78 -32.24 -17.57
N VAL A 282 -10.64 -31.59 -16.41
CA VAL A 282 -9.44 -31.70 -15.54
C VAL A 282 -9.22 -33.16 -15.12
N SER A 283 -10.28 -33.86 -14.73
CA SER A 283 -10.22 -35.25 -14.27
C SER A 283 -9.73 -36.24 -15.33
N ARG A 284 -9.83 -35.88 -16.61
CA ARG A 284 -9.48 -36.73 -17.76
C ARG A 284 -8.19 -36.26 -18.44
N VAL A 285 -8.16 -35.00 -18.86
CA VAL A 285 -7.11 -34.44 -19.72
C VAL A 285 -6.12 -33.60 -18.93
N GLY A 286 -6.61 -32.70 -18.07
CA GLY A 286 -5.74 -31.79 -17.30
C GLY A 286 -4.72 -32.54 -16.42
N ILE A 287 -5.15 -33.64 -15.80
CA ILE A 287 -4.27 -34.50 -15.00
C ILE A 287 -3.18 -35.20 -15.83
N GLU A 288 -3.47 -35.62 -17.05
CA GLU A 288 -2.47 -36.24 -17.93
C GLU A 288 -1.41 -35.22 -18.35
N ILE A 289 -1.83 -34.00 -18.70
CA ILE A 289 -0.93 -32.89 -19.04
C ILE A 289 -0.02 -32.55 -17.87
N MET A 290 -0.59 -32.38 -16.67
CA MET A 290 0.17 -32.10 -15.45
C MET A 290 1.19 -33.21 -15.17
N ASN A 291 0.76 -34.48 -15.20
CA ASN A 291 1.64 -35.61 -14.93
C ASN A 291 2.78 -35.73 -15.95
N GLN A 292 2.52 -35.46 -17.23
CA GLN A 292 3.54 -35.45 -18.27
C GLN A 292 4.57 -34.33 -18.01
N ALA A 293 4.10 -33.12 -17.72
CA ALA A 293 4.96 -31.97 -17.44
C ALA A 293 5.83 -32.18 -16.18
N VAL A 294 5.25 -32.74 -15.12
CA VAL A 294 5.99 -33.11 -13.90
C VAL A 294 7.00 -34.21 -14.18
N ALA A 295 6.68 -35.20 -15.03
CA ALA A 295 7.62 -36.26 -15.40
C ALA A 295 8.76 -35.78 -16.31
N SER A 296 8.52 -34.76 -17.15
CA SER A 296 9.54 -34.15 -17.99
C SER A 296 10.33 -33.02 -17.32
N GLU A 297 9.90 -32.57 -16.14
CA GLU A 297 10.42 -31.38 -15.44
C GLU A 297 10.37 -30.12 -16.33
N ASP A 298 9.42 -30.06 -17.26
CA ASP A 298 9.22 -28.96 -18.21
C ASP A 298 7.72 -28.73 -18.40
N SER A 299 7.29 -27.50 -18.17
CA SER A 299 5.89 -27.07 -18.28
C SER A 299 5.48 -26.79 -19.73
N GLY A 300 6.39 -26.32 -20.59
CA GLY A 300 6.02 -25.81 -21.92
C GLY A 300 4.88 -24.77 -21.88
N ALA A 301 4.34 -24.34 -23.04
CA ALA A 301 3.25 -23.36 -23.02
C ALA A 301 1.89 -24.00 -22.65
N VAL A 302 1.67 -25.26 -23.02
CA VAL A 302 0.41 -25.98 -22.75
C VAL A 302 0.22 -26.20 -21.25
N SER A 303 1.18 -26.82 -20.54
CA SER A 303 1.03 -27.08 -19.11
C SER A 303 0.97 -25.80 -18.30
N HIS A 304 1.76 -24.79 -18.67
CA HIS A 304 1.68 -23.45 -18.07
C HIS A 304 0.27 -22.84 -18.21
N SER A 305 -0.33 -22.95 -19.38
CA SER A 305 -1.70 -22.49 -19.62
C SER A 305 -2.73 -23.31 -18.82
N VAL A 306 -2.51 -24.61 -18.65
CA VAL A 306 -3.35 -25.44 -17.77
C VAL A 306 -3.19 -25.01 -16.31
N CYS A 307 -1.98 -24.75 -15.83
CA CYS A 307 -1.73 -24.26 -14.47
C CYS A 307 -2.55 -23.00 -14.18
N LYS A 308 -2.52 -22.02 -15.09
CA LYS A 308 -3.34 -20.80 -14.96
C LYS A 308 -4.84 -21.08 -14.97
N LEU A 309 -5.30 -21.97 -15.82
CA LEU A 309 -6.72 -22.37 -15.86
C LEU A 309 -7.16 -23.05 -14.56
N ILE A 310 -6.30 -23.87 -13.96
CA ILE A 310 -6.55 -24.51 -12.66
C ILE A 310 -6.64 -23.47 -11.55
N THR A 311 -5.71 -22.49 -11.53
CA THR A 311 -5.78 -21.36 -10.59
C THR A 311 -7.10 -20.60 -10.76
N ALA A 312 -7.43 -20.16 -11.97
CA ALA A 312 -8.66 -19.40 -12.24
C ALA A 312 -9.94 -20.19 -11.88
N LEU A 313 -9.97 -21.49 -12.17
CA LEU A 313 -11.11 -22.35 -11.83
C LEU A 313 -11.23 -22.55 -10.31
N GLY A 314 -10.08 -22.70 -9.64
CA GLY A 314 -9.96 -22.77 -8.19
C GLY A 314 -10.55 -21.54 -7.55
N GLU A 315 -10.04 -20.35 -7.91
CA GLU A 315 -10.51 -19.06 -7.40
C GLU A 315 -12.02 -18.87 -7.60
N HIS A 316 -12.50 -19.10 -8.82
CA HIS A 316 -13.91 -18.96 -9.18
C HIS A 316 -14.84 -19.90 -8.38
N SER A 317 -14.46 -21.17 -8.24
CA SER A 317 -15.36 -22.22 -7.74
C SER A 317 -15.02 -22.69 -6.32
N THR A 318 -14.21 -21.93 -5.58
CA THR A 318 -13.65 -22.30 -4.28
C THR A 318 -14.71 -22.86 -3.32
N GLN A 319 -15.85 -22.19 -3.17
CA GLN A 319 -16.94 -22.60 -2.27
C GLN A 319 -17.52 -23.96 -2.66
N TYR A 320 -17.73 -24.19 -3.96
CA TYR A 320 -18.21 -25.47 -4.45
C TYR A 320 -17.18 -26.58 -4.21
N LEU A 321 -15.90 -26.31 -4.46
CA LEU A 321 -14.81 -27.26 -4.22
C LEU A 321 -14.71 -27.65 -2.74
N ALA A 322 -14.81 -26.68 -1.82
CA ALA A 322 -14.79 -26.90 -0.38
C ALA A 322 -15.93 -27.81 0.11
N ALA A 323 -17.14 -27.61 -0.43
CA ALA A 323 -18.32 -28.40 -0.06
C ALA A 323 -18.33 -29.84 -0.63
N HIS A 324 -17.51 -30.14 -1.66
CA HIS A 324 -17.57 -31.41 -2.41
C HIS A 324 -16.22 -32.12 -2.51
N LEU A 325 -15.35 -31.97 -1.49
CA LEU A 325 -14.00 -32.58 -1.45
C LEU A 325 -13.97 -34.12 -1.57
N ASN A 326 -15.08 -34.79 -1.31
CA ASN A 326 -15.20 -36.25 -1.44
C ASN A 326 -15.55 -36.71 -2.86
N GLU A 327 -15.92 -35.80 -3.77
CA GLU A 327 -16.25 -36.15 -5.15
C GLU A 327 -15.00 -36.42 -5.98
N THR A 328 -15.07 -37.43 -6.86
CA THR A 328 -13.91 -37.89 -7.65
C THR A 328 -13.32 -36.78 -8.52
N ASN A 329 -14.15 -35.97 -9.19
CA ASN A 329 -13.65 -34.90 -10.06
C ASN A 329 -12.95 -33.78 -9.25
N VAL A 330 -13.47 -33.47 -8.06
CA VAL A 330 -12.85 -32.50 -7.14
C VAL A 330 -11.53 -33.05 -6.59
N GLN A 331 -11.46 -34.34 -6.23
CA GLN A 331 -10.22 -34.98 -5.81
C GLN A 331 -9.15 -34.94 -6.90
N LYS A 332 -9.55 -35.18 -8.17
CA LYS A 332 -8.64 -35.04 -9.32
C LYS A 332 -8.19 -33.61 -9.55
N PHE A 333 -9.07 -32.63 -9.37
CA PHE A 333 -8.69 -31.23 -9.39
C PHE A 333 -7.65 -30.89 -8.30
N MET A 334 -7.86 -31.36 -7.07
CA MET A 334 -6.91 -31.16 -5.96
C MET A 334 -5.56 -31.84 -6.23
N GLU A 335 -5.56 -33.02 -6.86
CA GLU A 335 -4.34 -33.72 -7.29
C GLU A 335 -3.55 -32.89 -8.31
N VAL A 336 -4.24 -32.28 -9.29
CA VAL A 336 -3.61 -31.38 -10.27
C VAL A 336 -3.07 -30.11 -9.61
N ALA A 337 -3.85 -29.47 -8.73
CA ALA A 337 -3.42 -28.29 -8.00
C ALA A 337 -2.19 -28.57 -7.12
N LEU A 338 -2.16 -29.71 -6.40
CA LEU A 338 -1.00 -30.16 -5.63
C LEU A 338 0.20 -30.49 -6.53
N GLY A 339 -0.06 -31.06 -7.71
CA GLY A 339 0.97 -31.35 -8.73
C GLY A 339 1.70 -30.10 -9.19
N TYR A 340 0.97 -29.03 -9.53
CA TYR A 340 1.57 -27.74 -9.90
C TYR A 340 2.19 -27.00 -8.71
N THR A 341 1.55 -27.03 -7.54
CA THR A 341 2.17 -26.49 -6.31
C THR A 341 3.50 -27.18 -6.00
N GLY A 342 3.56 -28.48 -6.30
CA GLY A 342 4.73 -29.33 -6.16
C GLY A 342 5.51 -29.52 -7.44
N PHE A 343 5.46 -28.59 -8.39
CA PHE A 343 6.18 -28.73 -9.65
C PHE A 343 7.68 -28.93 -9.39
N PRO A 344 8.35 -29.88 -10.06
CA PRO A 344 9.77 -30.16 -9.87
C PRO A 344 10.67 -28.95 -10.15
N GLY A 345 11.82 -28.89 -9.49
CA GLY A 345 12.77 -27.78 -9.63
C GLY A 345 12.55 -26.64 -8.64
N TRP A 346 13.41 -25.62 -8.75
CA TRP A 346 13.42 -24.45 -7.90
C TRP A 346 12.74 -23.25 -8.57
N TYR A 347 11.85 -22.61 -7.80
CA TYR A 347 11.12 -21.43 -8.27
C TYR A 347 12.05 -20.29 -8.68
N GLY A 348 11.74 -19.67 -9.81
CA GLY A 348 12.49 -18.54 -10.37
C GLY A 348 13.80 -18.93 -11.05
N VAL A 349 14.08 -20.24 -11.15
CA VAL A 349 15.22 -20.82 -11.86
C VAL A 349 14.74 -21.83 -12.89
N ASP A 350 14.03 -22.86 -12.44
CA ASP A 350 13.55 -23.96 -13.30
C ASP A 350 12.07 -23.80 -13.66
N GLU A 351 11.27 -23.24 -12.75
CA GLU A 351 9.81 -23.17 -12.86
C GLU A 351 9.25 -21.90 -12.21
N GLU A 352 8.01 -21.54 -12.59
CA GLU A 352 7.22 -20.45 -11.97
C GLU A 352 5.82 -20.92 -11.55
N GLU A 353 5.42 -22.13 -11.96
CA GLU A 353 4.10 -22.75 -11.81
C GLU A 353 3.65 -22.84 -10.36
N SER A 354 4.56 -23.18 -9.46
CA SER A 354 4.24 -23.41 -8.05
C SER A 354 3.75 -22.17 -7.31
N GLU A 355 4.14 -20.96 -7.73
CA GLU A 355 3.65 -19.70 -7.16
C GLU A 355 2.20 -19.41 -7.60
N MET A 356 1.86 -19.71 -8.86
CA MET A 356 0.57 -19.36 -9.45
C MET A 356 -0.61 -20.03 -8.74
N VAL A 357 -0.40 -21.16 -8.07
CA VAL A 357 -1.46 -21.91 -7.38
C VAL A 357 -1.59 -21.52 -5.91
N LEU A 358 -0.64 -20.76 -5.34
CA LEU A 358 -0.68 -20.37 -3.93
C LEU A 358 -1.95 -19.59 -3.52
N PRO A 359 -2.48 -18.62 -4.32
CA PRO A 359 -3.69 -17.89 -3.97
C PRO A 359 -4.91 -18.80 -3.77
N PHE A 360 -5.02 -19.89 -4.53
CA PHE A 360 -6.10 -20.86 -4.40
C PHE A 360 -6.12 -21.52 -3.01
N TRP A 361 -4.96 -21.86 -2.45
CA TRP A 361 -4.89 -22.50 -1.12
C TRP A 361 -5.34 -21.59 0.01
N TYR A 362 -5.18 -20.28 -0.14
CA TYR A 362 -5.73 -19.28 0.76
C TYR A 362 -7.26 -19.25 0.67
N LEU A 363 -7.81 -19.12 -0.55
CA LEU A 363 -9.27 -19.08 -0.74
C LEU A 363 -9.94 -20.36 -0.25
N LEU A 364 -9.34 -21.52 -0.51
CA LEU A 364 -9.87 -22.79 -0.05
C LEU A 364 -9.96 -22.84 1.48
N GLU A 365 -8.97 -22.30 2.20
CA GLU A 365 -8.99 -22.25 3.65
C GLU A 365 -10.11 -21.35 4.17
N GLU A 366 -10.27 -20.17 3.59
CA GLU A 366 -11.36 -19.24 3.93
C GLU A 366 -12.73 -19.91 3.73
N ALA A 367 -12.93 -20.58 2.59
CA ALA A 367 -14.17 -21.29 2.28
C ALA A 367 -14.42 -22.51 3.20
N LEU A 368 -13.36 -23.17 3.67
CA LEU A 368 -13.48 -24.29 4.62
C LEU A 368 -13.87 -23.82 6.03
N LEU A 369 -13.38 -22.65 6.45
CA LEU A 369 -13.70 -22.07 7.76
C LEU A 369 -15.08 -21.41 7.82
N ASP A 370 -15.66 -21.10 6.67
CA ASP A 370 -17.04 -20.62 6.59
C ASP A 370 -18.03 -21.74 7.01
N ALA A 371 -18.75 -21.47 8.10
CA ALA A 371 -19.65 -22.41 8.75
C ALA A 371 -20.80 -22.87 7.85
N ASP A 372 -21.11 -22.10 6.80
CA ASP A 372 -22.20 -22.41 5.86
C ASP A 372 -21.86 -23.57 4.91
N TYR A 373 -20.58 -23.95 4.76
CA TYR A 373 -20.14 -24.94 3.76
C TYR A 373 -19.64 -26.27 4.33
N VAL A 374 -18.84 -26.25 5.40
CA VAL A 374 -18.26 -27.49 5.96
C VAL A 374 -18.92 -27.91 7.27
N GLY A 375 -19.64 -27.02 7.95
CA GLY A 375 -20.60 -27.27 9.06
C GLY A 375 -20.04 -27.90 10.35
N ASP A 376 -19.18 -28.92 10.26
CA ASP A 376 -18.59 -29.68 11.37
C ASP A 376 -17.09 -29.93 11.14
N GLN A 377 -16.25 -29.31 11.98
CA GLN A 377 -14.80 -29.52 12.01
C GLN A 377 -14.40 -30.94 12.47
N ASN A 378 -15.36 -31.77 12.87
CA ASN A 378 -15.14 -33.19 13.16
C ASN A 378 -15.75 -34.12 12.10
N GLY A 379 -16.33 -33.57 11.04
CA GLY A 379 -16.95 -34.32 9.96
C GLY A 379 -15.94 -34.99 9.01
N GLU A 380 -16.42 -35.94 8.20
CA GLU A 380 -15.61 -36.64 7.20
C GLU A 380 -14.96 -35.69 6.19
N LEU A 381 -15.69 -34.68 5.73
CA LEU A 381 -15.18 -33.65 4.79
C LEU A 381 -14.01 -32.86 5.37
N TRP A 382 -14.07 -32.52 6.67
CA TRP A 382 -12.95 -31.85 7.36
C TRP A 382 -11.74 -32.76 7.46
N GLY A 383 -11.94 -34.07 7.69
CA GLY A 383 -10.87 -35.06 7.64
C GLY A 383 -10.17 -35.12 6.26
N VAL A 384 -10.95 -35.04 5.17
CA VAL A 384 -10.42 -34.97 3.80
C VAL A 384 -9.63 -33.68 3.58
N ALA A 385 -10.16 -32.53 4.02
CA ALA A 385 -9.45 -31.24 3.97
C ALA A 385 -8.11 -31.31 4.72
N LYS A 386 -8.09 -31.84 5.94
CA LYS A 386 -6.84 -32.04 6.70
C LYS A 386 -5.83 -32.89 5.95
N ALA A 387 -6.27 -33.98 5.30
CA ALA A 387 -5.36 -34.82 4.51
C ALA A 387 -4.74 -34.05 3.32
N ILE A 388 -5.53 -33.24 2.63
CA ILE A 388 -5.08 -32.39 1.51
C ILE A 388 -4.07 -31.34 2.00
N TYR A 389 -4.40 -30.59 3.06
CA TYR A 389 -3.50 -29.59 3.62
C TYR A 389 -2.23 -30.20 4.21
N LEU A 390 -2.30 -31.42 4.77
CA LEU A 390 -1.11 -32.11 5.23
C LEU A 390 -0.15 -32.46 4.07
N GLN A 391 -0.71 -32.89 2.94
CA GLN A 391 0.08 -33.11 1.72
C GLN A 391 0.67 -31.81 1.20
N LEU A 392 -0.11 -30.72 1.21
CA LEU A 392 0.35 -29.38 0.85
C LEU A 392 1.56 -28.95 1.69
N VAL A 393 1.49 -29.08 3.02
CA VAL A 393 2.60 -28.71 3.92
C VAL A 393 3.89 -29.46 3.57
N ARG A 394 3.80 -30.76 3.25
CA ARG A 394 4.97 -31.57 2.84
C ARG A 394 5.56 -31.09 1.52
N ILE A 395 4.71 -30.73 0.56
CA ILE A 395 5.13 -30.18 -0.73
C ILE A 395 5.82 -28.83 -0.52
N LEU A 396 5.20 -27.92 0.22
CA LEU A 396 5.71 -26.58 0.49
C LEU A 396 7.05 -26.62 1.24
N GLN A 397 7.21 -27.53 2.22
CA GLN A 397 8.49 -27.77 2.90
C GLN A 397 9.62 -28.12 1.92
N ARG A 398 9.35 -29.01 0.95
CA ARG A 398 10.32 -29.34 -0.08
C ARG A 398 10.62 -28.13 -0.98
N LYS A 399 9.59 -27.39 -1.41
CA LYS A 399 9.73 -26.25 -2.34
C LYS A 399 10.54 -25.08 -1.76
N VAL A 400 10.54 -24.88 -0.45
CA VAL A 400 11.36 -23.83 0.20
C VAL A 400 12.79 -24.28 0.55
N THR A 401 13.16 -25.51 0.21
CA THR A 401 14.49 -26.07 0.52
C THR A 401 15.52 -25.51 -0.45
N TRP A 402 16.56 -24.87 0.08
CA TRP A 402 17.67 -24.39 -0.72
C TRP A 402 18.49 -25.56 -1.28
N PRO A 403 19.07 -25.42 -2.50
CA PRO A 403 20.12 -26.33 -2.93
C PRO A 403 21.38 -26.16 -2.05
N ALA A 404 22.20 -27.21 -1.99
CA ALA A 404 23.44 -27.23 -1.21
C ALA A 404 24.43 -26.13 -1.68
N GLU A 405 24.71 -26.07 -2.98
CA GLU A 405 25.53 -25.04 -3.60
C GLU A 405 24.76 -24.39 -4.78
N PRO A 406 23.92 -23.37 -4.54
CA PRO A 406 23.07 -22.82 -5.59
C PRO A 406 23.86 -22.28 -6.79
N GLY A 407 25.01 -21.63 -6.55
CA GLY A 407 25.72 -20.90 -7.61
C GLY A 407 24.91 -19.75 -8.24
N TRP A 408 23.70 -19.47 -7.74
CA TRP A 408 22.75 -18.54 -8.33
C TRP A 408 23.19 -17.08 -8.19
N PRO A 409 22.91 -16.25 -9.21
CA PRO A 409 23.07 -14.80 -9.14
C PRO A 409 22.15 -14.17 -8.06
N LYS A 410 22.38 -12.89 -7.79
CA LYS A 410 21.72 -12.19 -6.67
C LYS A 410 20.20 -12.08 -6.86
N ASP A 411 19.77 -11.75 -8.06
CA ASP A 411 18.38 -11.64 -8.50
C ASP A 411 17.60 -12.95 -8.32
N GLN A 412 18.15 -14.09 -8.75
CA GLN A 412 17.50 -15.40 -8.55
C GLN A 412 17.38 -15.77 -7.07
N ARG A 413 18.41 -15.48 -6.26
CA ARG A 413 18.35 -15.69 -4.81
C ARG A 413 17.31 -14.80 -4.13
N GLU A 414 17.17 -13.55 -4.58
CA GLU A 414 16.14 -12.63 -4.09
C GLU A 414 14.74 -13.11 -4.50
N LYS A 415 14.56 -13.55 -5.75
CA LYS A 415 13.30 -14.12 -6.25
C LYS A 415 12.89 -15.36 -5.46
N PHE A 416 13.80 -16.33 -5.26
CA PHE A 416 13.52 -17.49 -4.42
C PHE A 416 13.26 -17.10 -2.95
N SER A 417 13.95 -16.10 -2.41
CA SER A 417 13.69 -15.61 -1.06
C SER A 417 12.31 -14.95 -0.91
N ASN A 418 11.77 -14.32 -1.96
CA ASN A 418 10.40 -13.79 -1.96
C ASN A 418 9.40 -14.94 -1.99
N TYR A 419 9.60 -15.90 -2.90
CA TYR A 419 8.78 -17.11 -2.96
C TYR A 419 8.71 -17.88 -1.63
N ARG A 420 9.83 -18.00 -0.91
CA ARG A 420 9.82 -18.60 0.44
C ARG A 420 8.91 -17.86 1.42
N ARG A 421 8.75 -16.54 1.28
CA ARG A 421 7.81 -15.74 2.08
C ARG A 421 6.37 -16.02 1.66
N ASP A 422 6.09 -16.07 0.36
CA ASP A 422 4.74 -16.36 -0.16
C ASP A 422 4.28 -17.76 0.25
N VAL A 423 5.20 -18.74 0.23
CA VAL A 423 4.96 -20.08 0.80
C VAL A 423 4.75 -20.02 2.31
N GLY A 424 5.47 -19.15 3.02
CA GLY A 424 5.26 -18.90 4.46
C GLY A 424 3.83 -18.44 4.76
N ASP A 425 3.29 -17.53 3.95
CA ASP A 425 1.92 -17.04 4.07
C ASP A 425 0.91 -18.17 3.77
N ALA A 426 1.16 -19.00 2.76
CA ALA A 426 0.35 -20.20 2.50
C ALA A 426 0.38 -21.21 3.67
N LEU A 427 1.52 -21.36 4.34
CA LEU A 427 1.66 -22.22 5.53
C LEU A 427 0.91 -21.69 6.75
N ILE A 428 0.81 -20.36 6.91
CA ILE A 428 -0.04 -19.74 7.94
C ILE A 428 -1.49 -20.16 7.75
N ASN A 429 -1.99 -20.11 6.51
CA ASN A 429 -3.36 -20.54 6.19
C ASN A 429 -3.54 -22.03 6.48
N ALA A 430 -2.57 -22.87 6.07
CA ALA A 430 -2.60 -24.30 6.37
C ALA A 430 -2.66 -24.60 7.89
N TYR A 431 -2.04 -23.76 8.73
CA TYR A 431 -2.12 -23.90 10.19
C TYR A 431 -3.54 -23.71 10.73
N TYR A 432 -4.35 -22.82 10.16
CA TYR A 432 -5.74 -22.62 10.61
C TYR A 432 -6.62 -23.86 10.42
N VAL A 433 -6.32 -24.68 9.40
CA VAL A 433 -6.99 -25.97 9.14
C VAL A 433 -6.40 -27.10 10.01
N LEU A 434 -5.08 -27.23 10.06
CA LEU A 434 -4.39 -28.38 10.68
C LEU A 434 -4.14 -28.22 12.19
N ARG A 435 -3.93 -26.99 12.66
CA ARG A 435 -3.56 -26.66 14.05
C ARG A 435 -2.32 -27.45 14.51
N ASP A 436 -2.36 -28.02 15.72
CA ASP A 436 -1.23 -28.72 16.33
C ASP A 436 -0.76 -29.97 15.55
N GLU A 437 -1.58 -30.52 14.64
CA GLU A 437 -1.13 -31.60 13.75
C GLU A 437 0.01 -31.13 12.84
N MET A 438 -0.06 -29.90 12.33
CA MET A 438 1.00 -29.34 11.47
C MET A 438 2.34 -29.24 12.20
N LEU A 439 2.33 -28.80 13.46
CA LEU A 439 3.56 -28.70 14.26
C LEU A 439 4.18 -30.05 14.54
N ARG A 440 3.38 -31.08 14.84
CA ARG A 440 3.88 -32.44 15.02
C ARG A 440 4.51 -32.97 13.73
N GLU A 441 3.85 -32.76 12.59
CA GLU A 441 4.33 -33.17 11.27
C GLU A 441 5.63 -32.47 10.84
N LEU A 442 5.90 -31.26 11.36
CA LEU A 442 7.18 -30.58 11.14
C LEU A 442 8.26 -30.99 12.14
N VAL A 443 7.92 -31.13 13.43
CA VAL A 443 8.90 -31.35 14.51
C VAL A 443 9.31 -32.82 14.66
N ASP A 444 8.40 -33.78 14.54
CA ASP A 444 8.73 -35.19 14.75
C ASP A 444 9.76 -35.70 13.71
N PRO A 445 9.57 -35.45 12.39
CA PRO A 445 10.58 -35.82 11.39
C PRO A 445 11.89 -35.04 11.55
N LEU A 446 11.85 -33.80 12.05
CA LEU A 446 13.05 -33.00 12.32
C LEU A 446 13.92 -33.66 13.40
N VAL A 447 13.31 -34.19 14.46
CA VAL A 447 14.03 -34.90 15.52
C VAL A 447 14.72 -36.14 14.96
N GLU A 448 14.06 -36.91 14.10
CA GLU A 448 14.66 -38.09 13.48
C GLU A 448 15.83 -37.73 12.57
N ARG A 449 15.70 -36.68 11.75
CA ARG A 449 16.76 -36.21 10.85
C ARG A 449 18.02 -35.76 11.61
N LEU A 450 17.86 -35.10 12.75
CA LEU A 450 18.99 -34.63 13.58
C LEU A 450 19.73 -35.75 14.33
N VAL A 451 19.14 -36.95 14.39
CA VAL A 451 19.78 -38.14 14.99
C VAL A 451 20.57 -38.93 13.95
N ASN A 452 20.19 -38.85 12.68
CA ASN A 452 20.80 -39.59 11.59
C ASN A 452 22.02 -38.85 11.01
N GLU A 453 23.10 -39.59 10.75
CA GLU A 453 24.33 -39.06 10.14
C GLU A 453 24.53 -39.64 8.72
N PRO A 454 24.88 -38.84 7.71
CA PRO A 454 25.07 -37.38 7.75
C PRO A 454 23.74 -36.61 7.83
N VAL A 455 23.74 -35.50 8.58
CA VAL A 455 22.56 -34.63 8.72
C VAL A 455 22.35 -33.80 7.43
N ASP A 456 21.14 -33.87 6.87
CA ASP A 456 20.67 -33.00 5.79
C ASP A 456 20.32 -31.61 6.35
N TRP A 457 21.29 -30.70 6.28
CA TRP A 457 21.16 -29.35 6.83
C TRP A 457 20.21 -28.47 6.04
N GLU A 458 20.08 -28.69 4.73
CA GLU A 458 19.17 -27.98 3.85
C GLU A 458 17.72 -28.25 4.26
N SER A 459 17.36 -29.51 4.46
CA SER A 459 16.02 -29.90 4.92
C SER A 459 15.73 -29.45 6.36
N VAL A 460 16.73 -29.51 7.25
CA VAL A 460 16.62 -28.96 8.62
C VAL A 460 16.33 -27.46 8.58
N GLU A 461 17.06 -26.70 7.75
CA GLU A 461 16.84 -25.26 7.60
C GLU A 461 15.45 -24.94 7.05
N ALA A 462 15.00 -25.66 6.01
CA ALA A 462 13.67 -25.50 5.44
C ALA A 462 12.56 -25.74 6.47
N THR A 463 12.75 -26.73 7.34
CA THR A 463 11.79 -27.05 8.41
C THR A 463 11.74 -25.94 9.46
N LEU A 464 12.89 -25.43 9.90
CA LEU A 464 12.95 -24.29 10.82
C LEU A 464 12.35 -23.03 10.19
N HIS A 465 12.57 -22.82 8.88
CA HIS A 465 11.98 -21.72 8.14
C HIS A 465 10.45 -21.78 8.15
N ASN A 466 9.87 -22.96 7.89
CA ASN A 466 8.41 -23.16 7.94
C ASN A 466 7.85 -22.93 9.35
N ILE A 467 8.50 -23.48 10.38
CA ILE A 467 8.08 -23.29 11.78
C ILE A 467 8.15 -21.81 12.17
N LYS A 468 9.17 -21.08 11.70
CA LYS A 468 9.27 -19.64 11.90
C LYS A 468 8.14 -18.90 11.19
N ALA A 469 7.83 -19.26 9.95
CA ALA A 469 6.81 -18.59 9.15
C ALA A 469 5.42 -18.63 9.81
N ILE A 470 5.05 -19.77 10.40
CA ILE A 470 3.74 -19.94 11.04
C ILE A 470 3.61 -19.30 12.43
N GLN A 471 4.70 -18.73 12.99
CA GLN A 471 4.75 -18.27 14.38
C GLN A 471 3.60 -17.32 14.76
N GLU A 472 3.20 -16.42 13.85
CA GLU A 472 2.14 -15.45 14.10
C GLU A 472 0.75 -16.09 14.28
N ALA A 473 0.53 -17.27 13.70
CA ALA A 473 -0.74 -17.99 13.78
C ALA A 473 -0.87 -18.83 15.05
N LEU A 474 0.24 -19.11 15.76
CA LEU A 474 0.23 -19.97 16.93
C LEU A 474 -0.23 -19.24 18.19
N PRO A 475 -1.05 -19.87 19.05
CA PRO A 475 -1.34 -19.35 20.37
C PRO A 475 -0.08 -19.36 21.25
N VAL A 476 -0.01 -18.43 22.20
CA VAL A 476 1.13 -18.32 23.15
C VAL A 476 1.13 -19.44 24.21
N ASP A 477 0.10 -20.29 24.19
CA ASP A 477 -0.08 -21.39 25.13
C ASP A 477 1.06 -22.43 25.08
N PRO A 478 1.30 -23.16 26.18
CA PRO A 478 2.28 -24.24 26.18
C PRO A 478 1.98 -25.30 25.11
N ASN A 479 2.96 -25.55 24.23
CA ASN A 479 2.84 -26.51 23.15
C ASN A 479 3.96 -27.57 23.24
N PRO A 480 3.64 -28.88 23.27
CA PRO A 480 4.65 -29.95 23.38
C PRO A 480 5.65 -29.99 22.21
N SER A 481 5.21 -29.67 21.00
CA SER A 481 6.08 -29.64 19.82
C SER A 481 7.09 -28.49 19.92
N LEU A 482 6.67 -27.31 20.40
CA LEU A 482 7.58 -26.19 20.66
C LEU A 482 8.55 -26.47 21.81
N ALA A 483 8.09 -27.15 22.87
CA ALA A 483 8.99 -27.60 23.95
C ALA A 483 10.05 -28.58 23.43
N THR A 484 9.70 -29.44 22.48
CA THR A 484 10.65 -30.35 21.82
C THR A 484 11.64 -29.59 20.91
N LEU A 485 11.14 -28.60 20.15
CA LEU A 485 11.92 -27.74 19.24
C LEU A 485 13.00 -26.94 19.98
N PHE A 486 12.64 -26.28 21.07
CA PHE A 486 13.58 -25.48 21.86
C PHE A 486 14.33 -26.29 22.92
N GLY A 487 14.00 -27.58 23.05
CA GLY A 487 14.65 -28.50 23.97
C GLY A 487 15.96 -29.10 23.45
N PRO A 488 16.60 -29.98 24.25
CA PRO A 488 17.89 -30.57 23.91
C PRO A 488 17.84 -31.52 22.71
N ARG A 489 16.66 -32.02 22.33
CA ARG A 489 16.48 -32.93 21.19
C ARG A 489 16.68 -32.25 19.85
N VAL A 490 16.34 -30.96 19.75
CA VAL A 490 16.47 -30.17 18.52
C VAL A 490 17.48 -29.06 18.70
N LEU A 491 17.18 -28.01 19.48
CA LEU A 491 18.09 -26.88 19.71
C LEU A 491 19.47 -27.32 20.22
N GLY A 492 19.52 -28.31 21.11
CA GLY A 492 20.78 -28.87 21.64
C GLY A 492 21.65 -29.59 20.61
N ARG A 493 21.08 -30.01 19.46
CA ARG A 493 21.75 -30.71 18.36
C ARG A 493 22.09 -29.78 17.18
N LEU A 494 21.59 -28.54 17.17
CA LEU A 494 21.91 -27.58 16.13
C LEU A 494 23.39 -27.15 16.18
N PRO A 495 24.00 -26.83 15.02
CA PRO A 495 25.42 -26.56 14.93
C PRO A 495 25.77 -25.23 15.63
N ARG A 496 26.84 -25.24 16.42
CA ARG A 496 27.35 -24.04 17.12
C ARG A 496 28.39 -23.26 16.31
N ALA A 497 28.96 -23.88 15.28
CA ALA A 497 29.93 -23.28 14.36
C ALA A 497 29.73 -23.85 12.95
N GLY A 498 30.14 -23.12 11.92
CA GLY A 498 29.91 -23.52 10.52
C GLY A 498 28.44 -23.40 10.11
N THR A 499 28.06 -24.05 8.99
CA THR A 499 26.68 -24.19 8.47
C THR A 499 25.79 -22.95 8.69
N HIS A 500 26.26 -21.78 8.23
CA HIS A 500 25.67 -20.50 8.63
C HIS A 500 24.18 -20.38 8.28
N ARG A 501 23.70 -20.98 7.18
CA ARG A 501 22.30 -20.88 6.75
C ARG A 501 21.33 -21.41 7.81
N VAL A 502 21.51 -22.66 8.25
CA VAL A 502 20.70 -23.28 9.33
C VAL A 502 20.75 -22.42 10.59
N ARG A 503 21.95 -21.94 10.97
CA ARG A 503 22.12 -21.16 12.19
C ARG A 503 21.40 -19.82 12.15
N ARG A 504 21.44 -19.12 11.02
CA ARG A 504 20.70 -17.86 10.83
C ARG A 504 19.20 -18.08 10.97
N THR A 505 18.67 -19.13 10.34
CA THR A 505 17.25 -19.49 10.44
C THR A 505 16.88 -19.93 11.86
N ALA A 506 17.74 -20.71 12.54
CA ALA A 506 17.53 -21.11 13.92
C ALA A 506 17.50 -19.91 14.88
N LEU A 507 18.46 -18.98 14.77
CA LEU A 507 18.49 -17.75 15.56
C LEU A 507 17.23 -16.91 15.32
N ALA A 508 16.83 -16.75 14.06
CA ALA A 508 15.61 -16.03 13.70
C ALA A 508 14.34 -16.74 14.21
N THR A 509 14.33 -18.07 14.28
CA THR A 509 13.23 -18.86 14.84
C THR A 509 13.15 -18.65 16.36
N VAL A 510 14.29 -18.74 17.06
CA VAL A 510 14.35 -18.48 18.51
C VAL A 510 13.84 -17.08 18.85
N GLY A 511 14.24 -16.07 18.07
CA GLY A 511 13.76 -14.69 18.23
C GLY A 511 12.26 -14.55 18.01
N ALA A 512 11.73 -15.12 16.93
CA ALA A 512 10.29 -15.07 16.61
C ALA A 512 9.41 -15.65 17.72
N TYR A 513 9.87 -16.71 18.40
CA TYR A 513 9.17 -17.35 19.50
C TYR A 513 9.47 -16.74 20.89
N ALA A 514 10.09 -15.54 20.96
CA ALA A 514 10.44 -14.90 22.22
C ALA A 514 9.25 -14.76 23.20
N THR A 515 8.07 -14.42 22.69
CA THR A 515 6.84 -14.27 23.49
C THR A 515 6.35 -15.60 24.05
N TRP A 516 6.50 -16.71 23.33
CA TRP A 516 6.11 -18.04 23.80
C TRP A 516 6.89 -18.47 25.06
N PHE A 517 8.16 -18.07 25.17
CA PHE A 517 8.93 -18.36 26.39
C PHE A 517 8.35 -17.70 27.65
N THR A 518 7.46 -16.71 27.56
CA THR A 518 6.85 -16.08 28.74
C THR A 518 5.93 -17.03 29.53
N THR A 519 5.30 -18.02 28.87
CA THR A 519 4.31 -18.93 29.50
C THR A 519 4.94 -20.11 30.26
N GLY A 520 6.26 -20.26 30.18
CA GLY A 520 7.01 -21.23 30.98
C GLY A 520 6.83 -22.69 30.57
N ALA A 521 6.54 -22.99 29.30
CA ALA A 521 6.50 -24.35 28.73
C ALA A 521 5.81 -25.40 29.63
N ARG A 522 4.64 -25.06 30.20
CA ARG A 522 3.88 -25.97 31.05
C ARG A 522 3.20 -27.06 30.20
N THR A 523 3.84 -28.21 29.98
CA THR A 523 3.15 -29.36 29.37
C THR A 523 2.10 -29.91 30.34
N ARG A 524 0.81 -29.67 30.08
CA ARG A 524 -0.26 -30.47 30.69
C ARG A 524 -0.20 -31.86 30.05
N ALA A 525 0.27 -32.85 30.80
CA ALA A 525 0.04 -34.24 30.43
C ALA A 525 -1.48 -34.48 30.41
N SER A 526 -1.98 -35.05 29.32
CA SER A 526 -3.37 -35.45 29.15
C SER A 526 -3.72 -36.60 30.11
N THR A 527 -4.50 -36.32 31.15
CA THR A 527 -5.32 -37.36 31.80
C THR A 527 -6.66 -37.47 31.06
N PRO A 528 -7.18 -38.68 30.77
CA PRO A 528 -8.47 -38.83 30.10
C PRO A 528 -9.59 -38.25 30.99
N ALA A 529 -10.55 -37.58 30.37
CA ALA A 529 -11.75 -37.07 31.03
C ALA A 529 -12.50 -38.22 31.72
N GLY A 530 -12.57 -38.17 33.05
CA GLY A 530 -13.55 -38.92 33.81
C GLY A 530 -14.85 -38.11 33.85
N ASP A 531 -15.94 -38.80 33.53
CA ASP A 531 -17.34 -38.38 33.70
C ASP A 531 -17.55 -37.56 34.98
N ASP A 532 -18.28 -36.44 34.86
CA ASP A 532 -18.98 -35.84 35.99
C ASP A 532 -20.31 -35.24 35.51
N SER A 533 -21.30 -36.12 35.38
CA SER A 533 -22.71 -35.78 35.55
C SER A 533 -23.08 -36.03 37.02
N ASP A 534 -23.29 -34.96 37.79
CA ASP A 534 -24.23 -34.84 38.93
C ASP A 534 -23.68 -34.03 40.12
N ARG A 535 -24.09 -32.76 40.25
CA ARG A 535 -25.08 -32.31 41.27
C ARG A 535 -25.01 -30.82 41.59
N VAL A 536 -26.22 -30.28 41.70
CA VAL A 536 -26.63 -28.94 42.13
C VAL A 536 -26.70 -28.88 43.66
N GLY A 537 -26.31 -27.75 44.27
CA GLY A 537 -26.89 -27.25 45.52
C GLY A 537 -25.94 -26.51 46.48
N PRO A 538 -26.40 -25.47 47.22
CA PRO A 538 -25.55 -24.36 47.67
C PRO A 538 -25.29 -24.32 49.19
N GLN A 539 -24.30 -23.49 49.58
CA GLN A 539 -24.20 -22.68 50.82
C GLN A 539 -22.95 -22.90 51.72
N THR A 540 -22.60 -21.75 52.31
CA THR A 540 -21.90 -21.43 53.58
C THR A 540 -20.36 -21.30 53.62
N ALA A 541 -19.98 -20.10 54.07
CA ALA A 541 -18.65 -19.68 54.45
C ALA A 541 -18.21 -20.31 55.79
N ALA A 542 -16.93 -20.68 55.88
CA ALA A 542 -16.18 -20.69 57.14
C ALA A 542 -14.68 -20.60 56.86
N ALA A 543 -14.03 -19.66 57.55
CA ALA A 543 -12.58 -19.52 57.62
C ALA A 543 -11.93 -20.74 58.28
N ASN A 544 -10.77 -21.16 57.77
CA ASN A 544 -9.59 -21.47 58.59
C ASN A 544 -8.38 -21.78 57.71
N GLY A 545 -7.22 -21.25 58.12
CA GLY A 545 -5.96 -21.40 57.42
C GLY A 545 -5.46 -22.84 57.37
N ALA A 546 -4.86 -23.18 56.25
CA ALA A 546 -3.94 -24.29 56.10
C ALA A 546 -2.92 -23.96 55.01
N ASN A 547 -1.65 -24.13 55.35
CA ASN A 547 -0.49 -24.03 54.47
C ASN A 547 -0.76 -24.65 53.09
N LEU A 548 -0.76 -23.83 52.04
CA LEU A 548 -0.56 -24.30 50.67
C LEU A 548 0.96 -24.38 50.44
N ALA A 549 1.51 -25.55 50.75
CA ALA A 549 2.78 -25.96 50.20
C ALA A 549 2.65 -25.96 48.67
N VAL A 550 3.39 -25.07 48.03
CA VAL A 550 3.57 -25.03 46.57
C VAL A 550 4.18 -26.37 46.14
N PRO A 551 3.54 -27.17 45.25
CA PRO A 551 4.19 -28.32 44.67
C PRO A 551 5.33 -27.83 43.78
N SER A 552 6.54 -28.01 44.28
CA SER A 552 7.79 -27.49 43.75
C SER A 552 8.49 -28.58 42.94
N THR A 553 8.01 -28.84 41.71
CA THR A 553 8.81 -29.68 40.76
C THR A 553 8.73 -29.30 39.27
N ASN A 554 7.74 -28.55 38.75
CA ASN A 554 7.61 -28.35 37.28
C ASN A 554 7.79 -26.91 36.77
N ALA A 555 8.17 -25.95 37.61
CA ALA A 555 8.52 -24.58 37.16
C ALA A 555 9.95 -24.46 36.57
N GLY A 556 10.77 -25.51 36.75
CA GLY A 556 12.18 -25.53 36.33
C GLY A 556 12.39 -25.73 34.83
N GLU A 557 11.57 -26.55 34.17
CA GLU A 557 11.75 -26.91 32.75
C GLU A 557 11.51 -25.71 31.80
N GLY A 558 10.50 -24.89 32.05
CA GLY A 558 10.28 -23.68 31.26
C GLY A 558 11.31 -22.57 31.48
N ALA A 559 12.05 -22.60 32.59
CA ALA A 559 13.18 -21.69 32.83
C ALA A 559 14.46 -22.21 32.17
N SER A 560 14.66 -23.53 32.11
CA SER A 560 15.80 -24.11 31.40
C SER A 560 15.73 -23.86 29.90
N LEU A 561 14.56 -24.00 29.26
CA LEU A 561 14.43 -23.78 27.81
C LEU A 561 14.78 -22.34 27.39
N LEU A 562 14.36 -21.34 28.17
CA LEU A 562 14.71 -19.93 27.90
C LEU A 562 16.22 -19.70 28.04
N LEU A 563 16.84 -20.26 29.09
CA LEU A 563 18.28 -20.11 29.30
C LEU A 563 19.10 -20.85 28.24
N ASP A 564 18.64 -22.01 27.77
CA ASP A 564 19.27 -22.75 26.67
C ASP A 564 19.21 -21.96 25.36
N ALA A 565 18.06 -21.34 25.07
CA ALA A 565 17.87 -20.45 23.92
C ALA A 565 18.80 -19.22 24.00
N VAL A 566 18.85 -18.53 25.15
CA VAL A 566 19.77 -17.41 25.36
C VAL A 566 21.22 -17.85 25.22
N GLY A 567 21.59 -19.01 25.77
CA GLY A 567 22.94 -19.57 25.64
C GLY A 567 23.34 -19.84 24.19
N TYR A 568 22.43 -20.39 23.39
CA TYR A 568 22.63 -20.61 21.95
C TYR A 568 22.82 -19.29 21.20
N VAL A 569 22.00 -18.28 21.49
CA VAL A 569 22.09 -16.95 20.87
C VAL A 569 23.38 -16.23 21.24
N VAL A 570 23.75 -16.21 22.53
CA VAL A 570 24.96 -15.53 23.02
C VAL A 570 26.24 -16.14 22.43
N ALA A 571 26.26 -17.46 22.21
CA ALA A 571 27.39 -18.13 21.57
C ALA A 571 27.65 -17.65 20.13
N ALA A 572 26.63 -17.11 19.44
CA ALA A 572 26.71 -16.66 18.05
C ALA A 572 27.10 -15.17 17.89
N LEU A 573 27.15 -14.38 18.97
CA LEU A 573 27.38 -12.92 18.90
C LEU A 573 28.79 -12.51 18.47
N GLU A 574 29.80 -13.37 18.65
CA GLU A 574 31.18 -13.07 18.26
C GLU A 574 31.48 -13.39 16.79
N GLU A 575 30.55 -14.04 16.07
CA GLU A 575 30.76 -14.49 14.71
C GLU A 575 30.10 -13.54 13.69
N PRO A 576 30.87 -12.81 12.86
CA PRO A 576 30.32 -11.76 11.99
C PRO A 576 29.22 -12.23 11.03
N ALA A 577 29.29 -13.48 10.56
CA ALA A 577 28.33 -14.04 9.60
C ALA A 577 26.91 -14.22 10.17
N VAL A 578 26.77 -14.39 11.49
CA VAL A 578 25.49 -14.66 12.16
C VAL A 578 25.17 -13.67 13.28
N CYS A 579 26.11 -12.78 13.64
CA CYS A 579 25.96 -11.80 14.72
C CYS A 579 24.71 -10.92 14.57
N GLY A 580 24.35 -10.51 13.35
CA GLY A 580 23.17 -9.67 13.14
C GLY A 580 21.86 -10.39 13.49
N ASP A 581 21.76 -11.67 13.16
CA ASP A 581 20.60 -12.51 13.49
C ASP A 581 20.57 -12.85 14.99
N ALA A 582 21.74 -13.12 15.58
CA ALA A 582 21.89 -13.34 17.02
C ALA A 582 21.54 -12.10 17.85
N ALA A 583 22.00 -10.91 17.46
CA ALA A 583 21.73 -9.67 18.17
C ALA A 583 20.24 -9.28 18.10
N ARG A 584 19.56 -9.58 16.98
CA ARG A 584 18.10 -9.41 16.86
C ARG A 584 17.35 -10.39 17.76
N ALA A 585 17.71 -11.68 17.72
CA ALA A 585 17.08 -12.70 18.56
C ALA A 585 17.27 -12.44 20.06
N LEU A 586 18.47 -11.98 20.46
CA LEU A 586 18.73 -11.61 21.85
C LEU A 586 17.84 -10.46 22.30
N LYS A 587 17.68 -9.43 21.45
CA LYS A 587 16.81 -8.30 21.73
C LYS A 587 15.37 -8.76 21.94
N GLU A 588 14.83 -9.55 21.01
CA GLU A 588 13.46 -10.08 21.09
C GLU A 588 13.25 -10.92 22.36
N LEU A 589 14.18 -11.83 22.67
CA LEU A 589 14.15 -12.64 23.90
C LEU A 589 14.17 -11.78 25.16
N CYS A 590 15.07 -10.79 25.24
CA CYS A 590 15.21 -9.91 26.39
C CYS A 590 14.00 -9.00 26.57
N ASP A 591 13.47 -8.42 25.50
CA ASP A 591 12.30 -7.54 25.54
C ASP A 591 11.07 -8.30 26.07
N ALA A 592 10.81 -9.50 25.53
CA ALA A 592 9.66 -10.32 25.94
C ALA A 592 9.82 -10.98 27.33
N ASN A 593 11.05 -11.37 27.73
CA ASN A 593 11.30 -12.15 28.94
C ASN A 593 12.08 -11.41 30.03
N ARG A 594 12.13 -10.07 29.99
CA ARG A 594 12.87 -9.19 30.93
C ARG A 594 12.73 -9.58 32.40
N VAL A 595 11.51 -9.85 32.88
CA VAL A 595 11.25 -10.23 34.29
C VAL A 595 11.88 -11.59 34.64
N ARG A 596 11.82 -12.56 33.73
CA ARG A 596 12.39 -13.91 33.94
C ARG A 596 13.91 -13.90 33.85
N LEU A 597 14.49 -12.95 33.11
CA LEU A 597 15.93 -12.81 32.91
C LEU A 597 16.60 -11.92 33.97
N ALA A 598 15.85 -11.05 34.65
CA ALA A 598 16.36 -10.14 35.69
C ALA A 598 17.20 -10.83 36.79
N PRO A 599 16.86 -12.04 37.29
CA PRO A 599 17.69 -12.76 38.27
C PRO A 599 19.11 -13.10 37.75
N HIS A 600 19.30 -13.13 36.44
CA HIS A 600 20.56 -13.48 35.77
C HIS A 600 21.36 -12.27 35.31
N ILE A 601 21.11 -11.07 35.87
CA ILE A 601 21.76 -9.81 35.46
C ILE A 601 23.31 -9.88 35.48
N GLN A 602 23.90 -10.67 36.38
CA GLN A 602 25.35 -10.85 36.45
C GLN A 602 25.93 -11.42 35.14
N SER A 603 25.25 -12.40 34.52
CA SER A 603 25.65 -12.97 33.23
C SER A 603 25.55 -11.95 32.08
N PHE A 604 24.60 -11.02 32.16
CA PHE A 604 24.54 -9.89 31.22
C PHE A 604 25.65 -8.85 31.45
N GLY A 605 26.16 -8.73 32.68
CA GLY A 605 27.37 -7.97 32.98
C GLY A 605 28.61 -8.54 32.29
N GLU A 606 28.76 -9.87 32.25
CA GLU A 606 29.82 -10.54 31.49
C GLU A 606 29.65 -10.33 29.98
N LEU A 607 28.42 -10.36 29.48
CA LEU A 607 28.12 -10.05 28.08
C LEU A 607 28.51 -8.61 27.71
N HIS A 608 28.25 -7.65 28.59
CA HIS A 608 28.69 -6.25 28.42
C HIS A 608 30.22 -6.15 28.30
N GLN A 609 30.98 -6.92 29.09
CA GLN A 609 32.45 -6.95 28.99
C GLN A 609 32.95 -7.52 27.64
N ARG A 610 32.16 -8.37 26.98
CA ARG A 610 32.48 -8.94 25.66
C ARG A 610 32.11 -8.02 24.49
N LEU A 611 31.39 -6.92 24.75
CA LEU A 611 30.94 -5.96 23.72
C LEU A 611 32.05 -5.44 22.78
N PRO A 612 33.33 -5.25 23.20
CA PRO A 612 34.40 -4.86 22.27
C PRO A 612 34.64 -5.87 21.14
N ARG A 613 34.33 -7.16 21.33
CA ARG A 613 34.48 -8.22 20.32
C ARG A 613 33.33 -8.28 19.32
N ILE A 614 32.22 -7.60 19.60
CA ILE A 614 31.01 -7.59 18.77
C ILE A 614 31.16 -6.53 17.66
N PRO A 615 30.74 -6.81 16.42
CA PRO A 615 30.67 -5.82 15.34
C PRO A 615 29.97 -4.52 15.74
N ALA A 616 30.53 -3.37 15.35
CA ALA A 616 30.08 -2.05 15.80
C ALA A 616 28.61 -1.74 15.46
N ASN A 617 28.12 -2.23 14.32
CA ASN A 617 26.73 -2.12 13.87
C ASN A 617 25.73 -2.89 14.74
N GLU A 618 26.18 -3.91 15.48
CA GLU A 618 25.32 -4.78 16.30
C GLU A 618 25.40 -4.46 17.80
N LYS A 619 26.42 -3.72 18.24
CA LYS A 619 26.60 -3.31 19.65
C LYS A 619 25.36 -2.62 20.22
N GLY A 620 24.72 -1.76 19.44
CA GLY A 620 23.49 -1.08 19.86
C GLY A 620 22.36 -2.04 20.23
N LYS A 621 22.15 -3.11 19.46
CA LYS A 621 21.09 -4.10 19.75
C LYS A 621 21.39 -4.88 21.03
N VAL A 622 22.66 -5.23 21.25
CA VAL A 622 23.09 -5.94 22.48
C VAL A 622 22.95 -5.05 23.70
N LEU A 623 23.36 -3.78 23.61
CA LEU A 623 23.17 -2.80 24.68
C LEU A 623 21.69 -2.58 25.01
N GLN A 624 20.84 -2.48 23.97
CA GLN A 624 19.40 -2.41 24.15
C GLN A 624 18.87 -3.66 24.89
N SER A 625 19.32 -4.86 24.50
CA SER A 625 18.90 -6.12 25.15
C SER A 625 19.26 -6.15 26.63
N ILE A 626 20.47 -5.72 27.00
CA ILE A 626 20.93 -5.63 28.39
C ILE A 626 20.07 -4.62 29.16
N ALA A 627 19.81 -3.45 28.55
CA ALA A 627 18.98 -2.40 29.13
C ALA A 627 17.53 -2.87 29.38
N SER A 628 16.95 -3.69 28.49
CA SER A 628 15.63 -4.29 28.67
C SER A 628 15.56 -5.21 29.89
N VAL A 629 16.62 -5.98 30.17
CA VAL A 629 16.70 -6.80 31.39
C VAL A 629 16.87 -5.93 32.64
N ILE A 630 17.70 -4.88 32.57
CA ILE A 630 17.88 -3.92 33.67
C ILE A 630 16.56 -3.22 34.01
N GLN A 631 15.73 -2.90 33.01
CA GLN A 631 14.43 -2.25 33.17
C GLN A 631 13.50 -3.03 34.11
N ALA A 632 13.58 -4.36 34.13
CA ALA A 632 12.75 -5.22 34.97
C ALA A 632 13.24 -5.33 36.43
N LEU A 633 14.41 -4.79 36.78
CA LEU A 633 14.87 -4.72 38.16
C LEU A 633 14.09 -3.66 38.95
N PRO A 634 14.01 -3.79 40.29
CA PRO A 634 13.52 -2.71 41.14
C PRO A 634 14.29 -1.41 40.86
N PRO A 635 13.64 -0.22 40.79
CA PRO A 635 14.30 1.01 40.34
C PRO A 635 15.58 1.39 41.07
N ALA A 636 15.66 1.09 42.38
CA ALA A 636 16.88 1.33 43.17
C ALA A 636 18.05 0.41 42.77
N GLN A 637 17.77 -0.84 42.38
CA GLN A 637 18.77 -1.83 41.96
C GLN A 637 19.21 -1.63 40.50
N ALA A 638 18.39 -0.94 39.70
CA ALA A 638 18.70 -0.59 38.32
C ALA A 638 19.71 0.57 38.20
N ILE A 639 19.97 1.33 39.27
CA ILE A 639 20.89 2.48 39.22
C ILE A 639 22.32 2.06 38.89
N ASP A 640 22.88 1.11 39.64
CA ASP A 640 24.30 0.71 39.48
C ASP A 640 24.60 0.13 38.09
N PRO A 641 23.75 -0.73 37.49
CA PRO A 641 23.94 -1.20 36.12
C PRO A 641 23.84 -0.13 35.02
N ILE A 642 23.12 0.98 35.27
CA ILE A 642 22.93 2.08 34.30
C ILE A 642 24.11 3.06 34.33
N LEU A 643 24.77 3.21 35.47
CA LEU A 643 25.89 4.13 35.61
C LEU A 643 27.06 3.70 34.70
N PRO A 644 27.52 4.56 33.77
CA PRO A 644 28.54 4.19 32.80
C PRO A 644 29.90 4.00 33.48
N PRO A 645 30.63 2.90 33.21
CA PRO A 645 31.99 2.70 33.72
C PRO A 645 33.04 3.49 32.92
N GLU A 646 32.99 4.83 32.93
CA GLU A 646 34.03 5.76 32.39
C GLU A 646 33.99 6.13 30.89
N ALA A 647 33.04 5.67 30.07
CA ALA A 647 33.08 5.86 28.60
C ALA A 647 32.60 7.23 28.06
N ILE A 648 32.22 8.20 28.90
CA ILE A 648 31.66 9.48 28.42
C ILE A 648 32.67 10.61 28.56
N ARG A 649 33.83 10.48 27.90
CA ARG A 649 34.80 11.59 27.81
C ARG A 649 35.03 12.11 26.39
N ASP A 650 34.77 11.29 25.37
CA ASP A 650 34.96 11.68 23.96
C ASP A 650 33.64 11.63 23.17
N ALA A 651 33.26 12.77 22.57
CA ALA A 651 32.03 12.91 21.79
C ALA A 651 32.16 12.21 20.43
N THR A 652 31.56 11.02 20.28
CA THR A 652 31.48 10.28 19.00
C THR A 652 30.06 9.82 18.70
N ILE A 653 29.73 9.61 17.43
CA ILE A 653 28.43 9.09 16.97
C ILE A 653 28.11 7.72 17.60
N ALA A 654 29.13 6.88 17.83
CA ALA A 654 28.96 5.57 18.47
C ALA A 654 28.45 5.69 19.92
N HIS A 655 28.88 6.72 20.67
CA HIS A 655 28.38 6.97 22.02
C HIS A 655 26.93 7.46 22.03
N LEU A 656 26.53 8.29 21.05
CA LEU A 656 25.11 8.66 20.87
C LEU A 656 24.25 7.42 20.60
N GLY A 657 24.68 6.55 19.68
CA GLY A 657 23.97 5.31 19.37
C GLY A 657 23.86 4.35 20.57
N ALA A 658 24.89 4.28 21.40
CA ALA A 658 24.85 3.49 22.65
C ALA A 658 23.84 4.05 23.66
N LEU A 659 23.83 5.38 23.86
CA LEU A 659 22.83 6.03 24.73
C LEU A 659 21.41 5.85 24.20
N THR A 660 21.21 5.97 22.88
CA THR A 660 19.92 5.70 22.24
C THR A 660 19.47 4.27 22.48
N ALA A 661 20.37 3.29 22.33
CA ALA A 661 20.07 1.88 22.58
C ALA A 661 19.67 1.62 24.04
N CYS A 662 20.44 2.14 24.99
CA CYS A 662 20.12 2.03 26.42
C CYS A 662 18.77 2.67 26.74
N SER A 663 18.49 3.86 26.20
CA SER A 663 17.21 4.53 26.41
C SER A 663 16.04 3.74 25.85
N LYS A 664 16.18 3.18 24.63
CA LYS A 664 15.16 2.32 24.01
C LYS A 664 14.91 1.05 24.84
N GLY A 665 15.95 0.41 25.38
CA GLY A 665 15.79 -0.79 26.21
C GLY A 665 15.22 -0.51 27.60
N LEU A 666 15.50 0.66 28.18
CA LEU A 666 14.91 1.09 29.46
C LEU A 666 13.45 1.53 29.35
N THR A 667 12.97 1.73 28.13
CA THR A 667 11.56 2.06 27.88
C THR A 667 10.71 0.83 28.08
N ARG A 668 9.58 0.96 28.79
CA ARG A 668 8.68 -0.16 29.03
C ARG A 668 7.96 -0.53 27.72
N SER A 669 8.05 -1.80 27.29
CA SER A 669 7.20 -2.29 26.20
C SER A 669 5.76 -2.41 26.68
N THR A 670 4.84 -1.85 25.90
CA THR A 670 3.38 -2.00 26.00
C THR A 670 2.97 -3.40 25.52
N ASP A 671 3.19 -4.42 26.34
CA ASP A 671 2.76 -5.78 26.01
C ASP A 671 1.31 -6.02 26.47
N ILE A 672 0.54 -6.74 25.65
CA ILE A 672 -0.89 -7.05 25.85
C ILE A 672 -1.15 -7.76 27.20
N PHE A 673 -0.16 -8.48 27.74
CA PHE A 673 -0.27 -9.24 28.99
C PHE A 673 0.13 -8.47 30.26
N THR A 674 0.70 -7.26 30.16
CA THR A 674 1.06 -6.46 31.35
C THR A 674 0.00 -5.43 31.74
N PHE A 675 -1.06 -5.27 30.95
CA PHE A 675 -2.18 -4.37 31.22
C PHE A 675 -2.82 -4.52 32.62
N ALA A 676 -2.75 -5.70 33.25
CA ALA A 676 -3.37 -5.94 34.56
C ALA A 676 -2.50 -5.52 35.76
N LEU A 677 -1.19 -5.29 35.59
CA LEU A 677 -0.26 -4.88 36.66
C LEU A 677 0.29 -3.47 36.45
N GLU A 678 -0.03 -2.83 35.33
CA GLU A 678 0.59 -1.60 34.86
C GLU A 678 -0.39 -0.47 34.57
N ASP A 679 -1.68 -0.63 34.87
CA ASP A 679 -2.60 0.51 34.85
C ASP A 679 -2.13 1.52 35.92
N PRO A 680 -1.68 2.73 35.54
CA PRO A 680 -1.23 3.75 36.50
C PRO A 680 -2.33 4.17 37.47
N ASP A 681 -3.59 3.80 37.22
CA ASP A 681 -4.72 4.02 38.13
C ASP A 681 -4.81 2.97 39.26
N THR A 682 -4.01 1.89 39.20
CA THR A 682 -3.91 0.90 40.28
C THR A 682 -2.97 1.37 41.39
N PRO A 683 -3.23 1.00 42.67
CA PRO A 683 -2.32 1.30 43.78
C PRO A 683 -0.89 0.82 43.54
N GLU A 684 -0.73 -0.33 42.89
CA GLU A 684 0.55 -0.93 42.53
C GLU A 684 1.29 -0.12 41.45
N GLY A 685 0.56 0.33 40.41
CA GLY A 685 1.09 1.22 39.38
C GLY A 685 1.56 2.57 39.94
N GLN A 686 0.79 3.16 40.85
CA GLN A 686 1.16 4.40 41.54
C GLN A 686 2.39 4.24 42.44
N ALA A 687 2.47 3.15 43.20
CA ALA A 687 3.63 2.85 44.04
C ALA A 687 4.90 2.66 43.18
N LEU A 688 4.76 2.02 42.02
CA LEU A 688 5.85 1.85 41.06
C LEU A 688 6.32 3.20 40.48
N LEU A 689 5.40 4.07 40.05
CA LEU A 689 5.74 5.42 39.58
C LEU A 689 6.49 6.23 40.65
N LEU A 690 6.01 6.22 41.90
CA LEU A 690 6.70 6.88 43.01
C LEU A 690 8.10 6.31 43.25
N SER A 691 8.28 4.99 43.13
CA SER A 691 9.60 4.36 43.28
C SER A 691 10.57 4.76 42.17
N ILE A 692 10.07 4.95 40.93
CA ILE A 692 10.87 5.47 39.82
C ILE A 692 11.24 6.93 40.08
N GLU A 693 10.31 7.76 40.53
CA GLU A 693 10.58 9.16 40.87
C GLU A 693 11.65 9.27 41.96
N GLN A 694 11.56 8.46 43.01
CA GLN A 694 12.57 8.39 44.07
C GLN A 694 13.95 7.99 43.53
N ALA A 695 14.02 6.96 42.68
CA ALA A 695 15.27 6.54 42.05
C ALA A 695 15.82 7.61 41.10
N ARG A 696 14.96 8.36 40.40
CA ARG A 696 15.35 9.51 39.57
C ARG A 696 15.89 10.67 40.39
N SER A 697 15.44 10.83 41.64
CA SER A 697 15.94 11.82 42.60
C SER A 697 17.28 11.45 43.25
N ASP A 698 17.83 10.25 43.00
CA ASP A 698 19.19 9.90 43.41
C ASP A 698 20.18 10.91 42.78
N SER A 699 21.14 11.38 43.58
CA SER A 699 22.12 12.39 43.17
C SER A 699 22.94 11.93 41.96
N ARG A 700 23.26 10.63 41.88
CA ARG A 700 24.02 10.04 40.77
C ARG A 700 23.24 10.09 39.46
N MET A 701 21.93 9.78 39.52
CA MET A 701 21.05 9.82 38.36
C MET A 701 20.75 11.24 37.90
N THR A 702 20.70 12.19 38.83
CA THR A 702 20.55 13.61 38.50
C THR A 702 21.78 14.13 37.76
N LEU A 703 22.98 13.89 38.29
CA LEU A 703 24.24 14.27 37.65
C LEU A 703 24.40 13.62 36.26
N LEU A 704 24.01 12.35 36.11
CA LEU A 704 24.06 11.67 34.81
C LEU A 704 23.15 12.36 33.78
N ARG A 705 21.91 12.69 34.14
CA ARG A 705 20.96 13.36 33.24
C ARG A 705 21.43 14.77 32.85
N GLU A 706 21.95 15.53 33.81
CA GLU A 706 22.55 16.85 33.56
C GLU A 706 23.74 16.75 32.60
N GLU A 707 24.61 15.76 32.80
CA GLU A 707 25.77 15.52 31.94
C GLU A 707 25.35 15.13 30.52
N ILE A 708 24.32 14.29 30.36
CA ILE A 708 23.78 13.93 29.03
C ILE A 708 23.24 15.18 28.32
N VAL A 709 22.47 16.04 28.99
CA VAL A 709 21.99 17.31 28.41
C VAL A 709 23.15 18.21 28.00
N ARG A 710 24.18 18.33 28.85
CA ARG A 710 25.39 19.12 28.57
C ARG A 710 26.13 18.59 27.33
N LEU A 711 26.22 17.28 27.17
CA LEU A 711 26.86 16.63 26.03
C LEU A 711 26.07 16.85 24.74
N ILE A 712 24.74 16.67 24.78
CA ILE A 712 23.85 16.99 23.66
C ILE A 712 24.07 18.45 23.21
N GLY A 713 24.06 19.39 24.16
CA GLY A 713 24.30 20.80 23.89
C GLY A 713 25.67 21.07 23.26
N THR A 714 26.73 20.42 23.77
CA THR A 714 28.11 20.56 23.24
C THR A 714 28.23 20.01 21.81
N ILE A 715 27.58 18.88 21.52
CA ILE A 715 27.59 18.26 20.19
C ILE A 715 26.82 19.14 19.21
N MET A 716 25.60 19.57 19.56
CA MET A 716 24.78 20.43 18.72
C MET A 716 25.47 21.77 18.44
N ALA A 717 26.11 22.39 19.44
CA ALA A 717 26.83 23.65 19.25
C ALA A 717 27.97 23.57 18.22
N ARG A 718 28.57 22.39 18.03
CA ARG A 718 29.73 22.20 17.14
C ARG A 718 29.39 21.53 15.81
N TRP A 719 28.36 20.67 15.76
CA TRP A 719 28.05 19.80 14.62
C TRP A 719 26.58 19.86 14.16
N CYS A 720 25.79 20.87 14.54
CA CYS A 720 24.37 20.98 14.15
C CYS A 720 24.09 21.06 12.63
N VAL A 721 25.12 21.27 11.81
CA VAL A 721 25.04 21.32 10.34
C VAL A 721 25.32 19.93 9.72
N ASP A 722 25.95 19.03 10.46
CA ASP A 722 26.27 17.68 9.98
C ASP A 722 25.02 16.79 10.02
N ALA A 723 24.64 16.22 8.88
CA ALA A 723 23.41 15.46 8.74
C ALA A 723 23.42 14.14 9.53
N GLU A 724 24.57 13.44 9.61
CA GLU A 724 24.69 12.19 10.34
C GLU A 724 24.60 12.43 11.85
N VAL A 725 25.31 13.46 12.34
CA VAL A 725 25.27 13.84 13.76
C VAL A 725 23.88 14.36 14.15
N SER A 726 23.26 15.19 13.31
CA SER A 726 21.91 15.71 13.56
C SER A 726 20.88 14.59 13.64
N THR A 727 20.99 13.59 12.77
CA THR A 727 20.13 12.39 12.80
C THR A 727 20.36 11.56 14.06
N ALA A 728 21.61 11.31 14.45
CA ALA A 728 21.95 10.56 15.66
C ALA A 728 21.46 11.27 16.94
N VAL A 729 21.63 12.59 17.02
CA VAL A 729 21.11 13.41 18.14
C VAL A 729 19.59 13.40 18.16
N SER A 730 18.94 13.50 17.00
CA SER A 730 17.48 13.43 16.90
C SER A 730 16.93 12.08 17.39
N GLU A 731 17.53 10.96 16.99
CA GLU A 731 17.15 9.63 17.47
C GLU A 731 17.38 9.46 18.98
N LEU A 732 18.47 10.02 19.52
CA LEU A 732 18.69 10.06 20.96
C LEU A 732 17.59 10.86 21.67
N ILE A 733 17.32 12.10 21.27
CA ILE A 733 16.31 12.96 21.89
C ILE A 733 14.92 12.30 21.84
N LYS A 734 14.53 11.72 20.69
CA LYS A 734 13.28 10.95 20.58
C LYS A 734 13.21 9.79 21.56
N SER A 735 14.31 9.05 21.74
CA SER A 735 14.35 7.87 22.63
C SER A 735 14.45 8.18 24.12
N ILE A 736 15.03 9.33 24.48
CA ILE A 736 15.32 9.71 25.87
C ILE A 736 14.32 10.72 26.42
N THR A 737 13.36 11.16 25.61
CA THR A 737 12.22 11.95 26.06
C THR A 737 10.98 11.07 26.08
N ALA A 738 10.14 11.25 27.10
CA ALA A 738 8.96 10.42 27.33
C ALA A 738 7.87 11.26 28.00
N LEU A 739 6.61 10.82 27.87
CA LEU A 739 5.53 11.38 28.67
C LEU A 739 5.72 11.02 30.15
N PRO A 740 5.11 11.79 31.09
CA PRO A 740 5.20 11.50 32.52
C PRO A 740 4.90 10.05 32.93
N SER A 741 3.91 9.39 32.30
CA SER A 741 3.57 7.99 32.59
C SER A 741 4.68 6.99 32.20
N ASP A 742 5.47 7.35 31.19
CA ASP A 742 6.42 6.46 30.53
C ASP A 742 7.87 6.83 30.90
N ALA A 743 8.04 7.68 31.91
CA ALA A 743 9.34 8.17 32.33
C ALA A 743 10.23 7.03 32.83
N THR A 744 11.38 6.85 32.20
CA THR A 744 12.41 5.88 32.58
C THR A 744 13.39 6.51 33.58
N LEU A 745 14.40 5.77 34.04
CA LEU A 745 15.48 6.34 34.86
C LEU A 745 16.35 7.36 34.08
N LEU A 746 16.45 7.25 32.76
CA LEU A 746 17.25 8.15 31.92
C LEU A 746 16.43 9.29 31.28
N SER A 747 15.10 9.27 31.36
CA SER A 747 14.28 10.24 30.63
C SER A 747 14.61 11.69 31.00
N LEU A 748 14.82 12.53 29.99
CA LEU A 748 15.17 13.95 30.10
C LEU A 748 13.94 14.85 29.97
N SER A 749 14.04 16.05 30.55
CA SER A 749 12.99 17.07 30.45
C SER A 749 12.97 17.71 29.04
N PRO A 750 11.79 17.91 28.44
CA PRO A 750 11.67 18.45 27.08
C PRO A 750 12.04 19.93 26.97
N GLU A 751 11.94 20.73 28.03
CA GLU A 751 12.20 22.18 28.03
C GLU A 751 13.63 22.55 27.56
N PRO A 752 14.72 22.10 28.19
CA PRO A 752 16.07 22.45 27.76
C PRO A 752 16.41 21.91 26.37
N LEU A 753 15.82 20.77 25.99
CA LEU A 753 16.04 20.17 24.68
C LEU A 753 15.37 21.00 23.58
N LEU A 754 14.18 21.55 23.83
CA LEU A 754 13.49 22.41 22.87
C LEU A 754 14.30 23.70 22.61
N GLU A 755 14.89 24.30 23.65
CA GLU A 755 15.76 25.46 23.51
C GLU A 755 17.02 25.17 22.67
N LEU A 756 17.66 24.01 22.90
CA LEU A 756 18.81 23.56 22.11
C LEU A 756 18.43 23.33 20.64
N VAL A 757 17.31 22.65 20.39
CA VAL A 757 16.78 22.41 19.04
C VAL A 757 16.47 23.72 18.32
N CYS A 758 15.84 24.67 19.01
CA CYS A 758 15.57 25.99 18.44
C CYS A 758 16.84 26.75 18.12
N THR A 759 17.89 26.62 18.94
CA THR A 759 19.19 27.25 18.69
C THR A 759 19.86 26.65 17.46
N ALA A 760 19.86 25.33 17.32
CA ALA A 760 20.39 24.63 16.14
C ALA A 760 19.60 24.98 14.86
N ALA A 761 18.26 24.99 14.94
CA ALA A 761 17.39 25.33 13.81
C ALA A 761 17.56 26.78 13.30
N ARG A 762 18.00 27.71 14.17
CA ARG A 762 18.33 29.09 13.76
C ARG A 762 19.65 29.19 12.99
N VAL A 763 20.58 28.26 13.21
CA VAL A 763 21.83 28.17 12.42
C VAL A 763 21.51 27.60 11.05
N GLN A 764 20.79 26.49 11.01
CA GLN A 764 20.31 25.87 9.79
C GLN A 764 18.99 25.18 10.04
N LEU A 765 17.94 25.63 9.36
CA LEU A 765 16.63 25.03 9.46
C LEU A 765 16.58 23.75 8.64
N THR A 766 16.28 22.63 9.29
CA THR A 766 16.15 21.31 8.66
C THR A 766 14.86 20.63 9.12
N ALA A 767 14.37 19.70 8.32
CA ALA A 767 13.23 18.84 8.66
C ALA A 767 13.44 18.09 9.99
N VAL A 768 14.68 17.62 10.24
CA VAL A 768 15.06 16.94 11.49
C VAL A 768 14.83 17.81 12.72
N TRP A 769 15.17 19.09 12.68
CA TRP A 769 14.97 19.99 13.82
C TRP A 769 13.51 20.38 14.02
N LEU A 770 12.77 20.58 12.93
CA LEU A 770 11.33 20.92 12.98
C LEU A 770 10.49 19.77 13.52
N SER A 771 10.71 18.54 13.04
CA SER A 771 10.05 17.34 13.54
C SER A 771 10.35 17.08 15.02
N LEU A 772 11.59 17.32 15.45
CA LEU A 772 11.99 17.18 16.84
C LEU A 772 11.36 18.26 17.74
N ALA A 773 11.34 19.52 17.29
CA ALA A 773 10.63 20.58 17.99
C ALA A 773 9.14 20.27 18.13
N ALA A 774 8.53 19.68 17.09
CA ALA A 774 7.12 19.29 17.10
C ALA A 774 6.84 18.20 18.15
N LEU A 775 7.72 17.19 18.26
CA LEU A 775 7.65 16.16 19.30
C LEU A 775 7.72 16.76 20.71
N LEU A 776 8.70 17.63 20.94
CA LEU A 776 8.94 18.23 22.26
C LEU A 776 7.79 19.16 22.68
N VAL A 777 7.19 19.89 21.73
CA VAL A 777 5.99 20.69 21.99
C VAL A 777 4.83 19.82 22.47
N VAL A 778 4.58 18.67 21.83
CA VAL A 778 3.50 17.75 22.27
C VAL A 778 3.77 17.24 23.70
N GLN A 779 5.02 16.95 24.05
CA GLN A 779 5.37 16.49 25.39
C GLN A 779 5.20 17.56 26.49
N LEU A 780 5.23 18.85 26.13
CA LEU A 780 5.01 19.96 27.06
C LEU A 780 3.53 20.20 27.42
N ASP A 781 2.60 19.59 26.67
CA ASP A 781 1.16 19.57 26.93
C ASP A 781 0.65 18.12 26.99
N PRO A 782 1.07 17.33 28.00
CA PRO A 782 0.67 15.94 28.13
C PRO A 782 -0.85 15.84 28.39
N PRO A 783 -1.54 14.79 27.90
CA PRO A 783 -2.95 14.57 28.19
C PRO A 783 -3.17 14.53 29.72
N MET A 784 -4.28 15.10 30.19
CA MET A 784 -4.61 15.10 31.61
C MET A 784 -4.87 13.67 32.10
N TRP A 785 -3.84 13.03 32.65
CA TRP A 785 -4.01 11.94 33.62
C TRP A 785 -4.68 12.48 34.88
N PRO A 786 -5.31 11.63 35.72
CA PRO A 786 -5.77 12.04 37.04
C PRO A 786 -4.55 12.29 37.93
N ARG A 787 -3.87 13.42 37.72
CA ARG A 787 -2.81 13.89 38.61
C ARG A 787 -3.45 14.17 39.96
N LEU A 788 -2.83 13.68 41.03
CA LEU A 788 -3.24 13.98 42.41
C LEU A 788 -3.29 15.49 42.71
N ASN A 789 -2.67 16.33 41.89
CA ASN A 789 -2.71 17.79 42.03
C ASN A 789 -3.01 18.48 40.69
N LYS A 790 -3.94 19.44 40.73
CA LYS A 790 -4.15 20.42 39.65
C LYS A 790 -2.82 21.11 39.37
N GLU A 791 -2.37 21.06 38.12
CA GLU A 791 -1.12 21.74 37.72
C GLU A 791 -1.25 23.24 38.01
N SER A 792 -0.21 23.84 38.60
CA SER A 792 -0.27 25.25 38.99
C SER A 792 -0.30 26.14 37.74
N ASP A 793 -1.11 27.20 37.76
CA ASP A 793 -1.21 28.15 36.65
C ASP A 793 0.17 28.75 36.26
N VAL A 794 1.10 28.79 37.23
CA VAL A 794 2.49 29.24 37.05
C VAL A 794 3.28 28.31 36.11
N GLU A 795 3.14 27.00 36.25
CA GLU A 795 3.89 26.03 35.42
C GLU A 795 3.34 25.98 33.99
N VAL A 796 2.02 26.09 33.84
CA VAL A 796 1.37 26.20 32.52
C VAL A 796 1.84 27.47 31.80
N GLN A 797 1.91 28.59 32.52
CA GLN A 797 2.40 29.86 31.96
C GLN A 797 3.88 29.77 31.57
N ARG A 798 4.71 29.10 32.39
CA ARG A 798 6.13 28.88 32.12
C ARG A 798 6.34 28.07 30.83
N ARG A 799 5.67 26.92 30.67
CA ARG A 799 5.77 26.09 29.46
C ARG A 799 5.27 26.81 28.22
N THR A 800 4.15 27.54 28.35
CA THR A 800 3.61 28.36 27.26
C THR A 800 4.63 29.43 26.82
N GLY A 801 5.33 30.06 27.77
CA GLY A 801 6.40 31.02 27.48
C GLY A 801 7.58 30.42 26.71
N ILE A 802 8.04 29.22 27.10
CA ILE A 802 9.12 28.50 26.39
C ILE A 802 8.69 28.17 24.96
N VAL A 803 7.49 27.61 24.78
CA VAL A 803 6.94 27.28 23.45
C VAL A 803 6.75 28.55 22.60
N ALA A 804 6.37 29.67 23.21
CA ALA A 804 6.23 30.95 22.51
C ALA A 804 7.57 31.47 21.97
N GLN A 805 8.64 31.42 22.77
CA GLN A 805 9.98 31.82 22.36
C GLN A 805 10.55 30.90 21.27
N ALA A 806 10.36 29.59 21.42
CA ALA A 806 10.73 28.58 20.45
C ALA A 806 10.02 28.80 19.10
N THR A 807 8.69 28.87 19.13
CA THR A 807 7.83 29.04 17.94
C THR A 807 8.14 30.34 17.22
N SER A 808 8.29 31.46 17.94
CA SER A 808 8.61 32.75 17.31
C SER A 808 9.96 32.70 16.57
N GLY A 809 10.96 32.03 17.14
CA GLY A 809 12.26 31.84 16.49
C GLY A 809 12.20 30.92 15.27
N LEU A 810 11.50 29.79 15.37
CA LEU A 810 11.36 28.82 14.28
C LEU A 810 10.52 29.38 13.13
N VAL A 811 9.45 30.12 13.41
CA VAL A 811 8.67 30.79 12.36
C VAL A 811 9.48 31.88 11.68
N ALA A 812 10.26 32.68 12.42
CA ALA A 812 11.15 33.66 11.79
C ALA A 812 12.19 33.01 10.86
N ALA A 813 12.81 31.90 11.28
CA ALA A 813 13.73 31.13 10.44
C ALA A 813 13.01 30.53 9.21
N GLY A 814 11.83 29.95 9.40
CA GLY A 814 10.99 29.39 8.34
C GLY A 814 10.57 30.44 7.31
N LEU A 815 10.15 31.63 7.75
CA LEU A 815 9.81 32.74 6.85
C LEU A 815 11.01 33.24 6.04
N THR A 816 12.22 33.15 6.61
CA THR A 816 13.45 33.52 5.91
C THR A 816 13.80 32.51 4.81
N MET A 817 13.70 31.21 5.12
CA MET A 817 14.06 30.13 4.20
C MET A 817 12.99 29.84 3.15
N LEU A 818 11.72 29.84 3.53
CA LEU A 818 10.58 29.43 2.71
C LEU A 818 9.81 30.65 2.15
N ASN A 819 10.52 31.76 1.90
CA ASN A 819 9.94 33.07 1.58
C ASN A 819 9.09 33.15 0.28
N SER A 820 9.08 32.09 -0.53
CA SER A 820 8.38 32.02 -1.82
C SER A 820 8.01 30.58 -2.19
N GLY A 821 7.09 30.42 -3.14
CA GLY A 821 6.69 29.08 -3.61
C GLY A 821 7.86 28.27 -4.17
N ALA A 822 8.76 28.91 -4.94
CA ALA A 822 9.96 28.26 -5.48
C ALA A 822 10.92 27.77 -4.39
N ALA A 823 11.03 28.51 -3.27
CA ALA A 823 11.86 28.11 -2.14
C ALA A 823 11.30 26.86 -1.42
N MET A 824 9.97 26.73 -1.34
CA MET A 824 9.31 25.52 -0.82
C MET A 824 9.47 24.35 -1.78
N GLU A 825 9.35 24.56 -3.09
CA GLU A 825 9.59 23.51 -4.09
C GLU A 825 11.03 23.00 -4.08
N THR A 826 11.98 23.87 -3.73
CA THR A 826 13.41 23.50 -3.58
C THR A 826 13.69 22.77 -2.26
N ASN A 827 12.88 22.99 -1.22
CA ASN A 827 13.06 22.42 0.13
C ASN A 827 11.73 21.82 0.66
N PRO A 828 11.18 20.80 -0.01
CA PRO A 828 9.83 20.29 0.28
C PRO A 828 9.73 19.58 1.64
N ASP A 829 10.80 18.92 2.09
CA ASP A 829 10.90 18.28 3.39
C ASP A 829 10.83 19.29 4.55
N VAL A 830 11.55 20.41 4.43
CA VAL A 830 11.52 21.50 5.40
C VAL A 830 10.14 22.18 5.43
N ALA A 831 9.54 22.42 4.26
CA ALA A 831 8.20 23.02 4.17
C ALA A 831 7.12 22.11 4.79
N GLN A 832 7.18 20.80 4.51
CA GLN A 832 6.31 19.80 5.11
C GLN A 832 6.39 19.82 6.64
N ASP A 833 7.59 19.67 7.20
CA ASP A 833 7.77 19.60 8.65
C ASP A 833 7.54 20.95 9.34
N PHE A 834 7.71 22.07 8.63
CA PHE A 834 7.38 23.40 9.13
C PHE A 834 5.88 23.52 9.41
N PHE A 835 5.02 23.14 8.45
CA PHE A 835 3.58 23.13 8.66
C PHE A 835 3.15 22.00 9.62
N GLY A 836 3.87 20.88 9.64
CA GLY A 836 3.69 19.81 10.63
C GLY A 836 3.90 20.31 12.06
N TYR A 837 5.01 21.03 12.31
CA TYR A 837 5.32 21.70 13.57
C TYR A 837 4.21 22.67 13.99
N LEU A 838 3.80 23.56 13.09
CA LEU A 838 2.73 24.52 13.34
C LEU A 838 1.38 23.87 13.65
N THR A 839 1.09 22.73 13.03
CA THR A 839 -0.12 21.94 13.32
C THR A 839 -0.09 21.45 14.77
N LYS A 840 1.06 20.99 15.28
CA LYS A 840 1.22 20.57 16.68
C LYS A 840 1.09 21.76 17.65
N VAL A 841 1.76 22.87 17.37
CA VAL A 841 1.64 24.10 18.18
C VAL A 841 0.19 24.59 18.20
N GLY A 842 -0.50 24.64 17.05
CA GLY A 842 -1.91 25.05 16.98
C GLY A 842 -2.87 24.09 17.69
N GLY A 843 -2.49 22.82 17.82
CA GLY A 843 -3.25 21.80 18.54
C GLY A 843 -3.17 21.93 20.07
N HIS A 844 -1.97 22.21 20.58
CA HIS A 844 -1.64 22.18 22.02
C HIS A 844 -1.53 23.58 22.64
N PHE A 845 -0.90 24.52 21.95
CA PHE A 845 -0.66 25.90 22.39
C PHE A 845 -1.22 26.94 21.41
N PRO A 846 -2.53 26.92 21.09
CA PRO A 846 -3.10 27.82 20.09
C PRO A 846 -2.92 29.32 20.40
N ARG A 847 -2.81 29.70 21.68
CA ARG A 847 -2.51 31.07 22.12
C ARG A 847 -1.19 31.59 21.57
N VAL A 848 -0.17 30.72 21.50
CA VAL A 848 1.16 31.09 21.02
C VAL A 848 1.10 31.67 19.61
N ILE A 849 0.31 31.07 18.72
CA ILE A 849 0.19 31.54 17.32
C ILE A 849 -0.51 32.90 17.24
N LEU A 850 -1.49 33.15 18.12
CA LEU A 850 -2.29 34.38 18.12
C LEU A 850 -1.56 35.56 18.79
N GLU A 851 -0.70 35.28 19.78
CA GLU A 851 0.03 36.29 20.56
C GLU A 851 1.40 36.65 19.95
N MET A 852 1.79 35.98 18.86
CA MET A 852 2.99 36.33 18.10
C MET A 852 2.96 37.77 17.58
N SER A 853 4.14 38.39 17.44
CA SER A 853 4.26 39.74 16.89
C SER A 853 3.59 39.86 15.51
N GLY A 854 2.89 40.96 15.27
CA GLY A 854 2.05 41.16 14.08
C GLY A 854 2.72 40.82 12.74
N ASP A 855 3.97 41.24 12.54
CA ASP A 855 4.69 41.00 11.27
C ASP A 855 4.99 39.51 11.02
N ILE A 856 5.37 38.77 12.07
CA ILE A 856 5.67 37.34 11.99
C ILE A 856 4.38 36.54 11.79
N ALA A 857 3.32 36.87 12.53
CA ALA A 857 2.01 36.24 12.37
C ALA A 857 1.43 36.50 10.97
N ASP A 858 1.51 37.72 10.46
CA ASP A 858 1.06 38.05 9.10
C ASP A 858 1.89 37.34 8.03
N GLY A 859 3.22 37.25 8.22
CA GLY A 859 4.10 36.45 7.38
C GLY A 859 3.68 34.98 7.33
N LEU A 860 3.35 34.39 8.48
CA LEU A 860 2.93 32.99 8.59
C LEU A 860 1.64 32.69 7.80
N PHE A 861 0.66 33.58 7.82
CA PHE A 861 -0.58 33.35 7.08
C PHE A 861 -0.39 33.55 5.57
N ARG A 862 0.48 34.49 5.15
CA ARG A 862 0.84 34.69 3.73
C ARG A 862 1.60 33.50 3.14
N ILE A 863 2.57 32.97 3.88
CA ILE A 863 3.32 31.79 3.45
C ILE A 863 2.42 30.55 3.40
N THR A 864 1.46 30.43 4.33
CA THR A 864 0.43 29.39 4.30
C THR A 864 -0.44 29.50 3.06
N ALA A 865 -0.90 30.71 2.69
CA ALA A 865 -1.65 30.92 1.46
C ALA A 865 -0.85 30.53 0.21
N THR A 866 0.45 30.85 0.18
CA THR A 866 1.36 30.43 -0.91
C THR A 866 1.49 28.91 -0.99
N ALA A 867 1.53 28.22 0.15
CA ALA A 867 1.60 26.76 0.18
C ALA A 867 0.35 26.07 -0.39
N LEU A 868 -0.82 26.70 -0.30
CA LEU A 868 -2.09 26.16 -0.84
C LEU A 868 -2.15 26.12 -2.38
N THR A 869 -1.22 26.79 -3.06
CA THR A 869 -1.15 26.86 -4.53
C THR A 869 0.07 26.14 -5.11
N LEU A 870 0.83 25.40 -4.30
CA LEU A 870 2.01 24.66 -4.76
C LEU A 870 1.64 23.45 -5.64
N GLN A 871 2.55 23.10 -6.55
CA GLN A 871 2.50 21.84 -7.30
C GLN A 871 2.97 20.64 -6.46
N GLU A 872 3.73 20.88 -5.40
CA GLU A 872 4.20 19.85 -4.47
C GLU A 872 3.09 19.48 -3.46
N ARG A 873 2.80 18.18 -3.34
CA ARG A 873 1.63 17.65 -2.61
C ARG A 873 1.78 17.73 -1.10
N TYR A 874 2.92 17.33 -0.55
CA TYR A 874 3.08 17.08 0.88
C TYR A 874 3.07 18.37 1.70
N SER A 875 3.74 19.43 1.25
CA SER A 875 3.76 20.74 1.89
C SER A 875 2.37 21.37 1.88
N LEU A 876 1.67 21.30 0.75
CA LEU A 876 0.29 21.81 0.61
C LEU A 876 -0.67 21.10 1.57
N VAL A 877 -0.62 19.76 1.63
CA VAL A 877 -1.49 18.99 2.54
C VAL A 877 -1.21 19.35 4.01
N ASN A 878 0.06 19.53 4.39
CA ASN A 878 0.39 19.93 5.76
C ASN A 878 -0.04 21.37 6.07
N ALA A 879 0.03 22.29 5.11
CA ALA A 879 -0.55 23.63 5.24
C ALA A 879 -2.08 23.59 5.44
N CYS A 880 -2.78 22.71 4.72
CA CYS A 880 -4.22 22.48 4.94
C CYS A 880 -4.49 21.93 6.35
N ASN A 881 -3.71 20.96 6.82
CA ASN A 881 -3.86 20.36 8.15
C ASN A 881 -3.64 21.39 9.26
N PHE A 882 -2.61 22.23 9.12
CA PHE A 882 -2.34 23.33 10.02
C PHE A 882 -3.54 24.27 10.13
N MET A 883 -4.04 24.77 9.00
CA MET A 883 -5.17 25.70 8.99
C MET A 883 -6.46 25.09 9.53
N THR A 884 -6.74 23.82 9.18
CA THR A 884 -7.90 23.09 9.71
C THR A 884 -7.80 22.93 11.24
N MET A 885 -6.63 22.57 11.76
CA MET A 885 -6.40 22.44 13.20
C MET A 885 -6.54 23.79 13.92
N PHE A 886 -5.93 24.84 13.38
CA PHE A 886 -6.02 26.20 13.90
C PHE A 886 -7.47 26.67 13.97
N LEU A 887 -8.26 26.50 12.90
CA LEU A 887 -9.68 26.86 12.87
C LEU A 887 -10.50 26.03 13.88
N ARG A 888 -10.23 24.73 14.00
CA ARG A 888 -10.95 23.87 14.95
C ARG A 888 -10.70 24.28 16.40
N LYS A 889 -9.44 24.50 16.77
CA LYS A 889 -9.04 24.81 18.16
C LYS A 889 -9.48 26.21 18.58
N THR A 890 -9.24 27.22 17.76
CA THR A 890 -9.62 28.61 18.06
C THR A 890 -11.14 28.82 18.18
N ARG A 891 -11.94 27.96 17.55
CA ARG A 891 -13.41 28.05 17.59
C ARG A 891 -14.06 27.25 18.72
N ASN A 892 -13.34 26.29 19.28
CA ASN A 892 -13.82 25.49 20.40
C ASN A 892 -13.48 26.12 21.76
N ASP A 893 -12.55 27.07 21.81
CA ASP A 893 -12.19 27.84 23.01
C ASP A 893 -12.71 29.29 22.88
N SER A 894 -13.68 29.66 23.73
CA SER A 894 -14.29 30.99 23.73
C SER A 894 -13.29 32.13 23.95
N ALA A 895 -12.18 31.89 24.66
CA ALA A 895 -11.17 32.90 24.91
C ALA A 895 -10.34 33.26 23.65
N LEU A 896 -10.31 32.37 22.64
CA LEU A 896 -9.48 32.52 21.45
C LEU A 896 -10.25 33.07 20.24
N VAL A 897 -11.57 33.11 20.29
CA VAL A 897 -12.43 33.52 19.17
C VAL A 897 -12.13 34.96 18.73
N ALA A 898 -12.12 35.92 19.66
CA ALA A 898 -11.89 37.32 19.35
C ALA A 898 -10.50 37.61 18.72
N PRO A 899 -9.37 37.12 19.30
CA PRO A 899 -8.06 37.28 18.67
C PRO A 899 -7.92 36.53 17.34
N ALA A 900 -8.52 35.35 17.19
CA ALA A 900 -8.53 34.62 15.92
C ALA A 900 -9.32 35.36 14.82
N ASP A 901 -10.47 35.96 15.16
CA ASP A 901 -11.25 36.80 14.25
C ASP A 901 -10.46 38.03 13.79
N ALA A 902 -9.72 38.66 14.70
CA ALA A 902 -8.88 39.80 14.35
C ALA A 902 -7.81 39.41 13.31
N GLN A 903 -7.20 38.22 13.44
CA GLN A 903 -6.21 37.75 12.47
C GLN A 903 -6.84 37.31 11.14
N LEU A 904 -7.98 36.61 11.17
CA LEU A 904 -8.68 36.18 9.97
C LEU A 904 -9.26 37.36 9.17
N ARG A 905 -9.67 38.45 9.81
CA ARG A 905 -10.10 39.66 9.09
C ARG A 905 -8.97 40.30 8.27
N LYS A 906 -7.71 40.16 8.70
CA LYS A 906 -6.54 40.69 7.99
C LYS A 906 -6.12 39.81 6.80
N GLN A 907 -6.06 38.50 6.99
CA GLN A 907 -5.43 37.57 6.02
C GLN A 907 -6.42 36.58 5.37
N GLY A 908 -7.67 36.52 5.84
CA GLY A 908 -8.65 35.51 5.42
C GLY A 908 -9.07 35.61 3.95
N ALA A 909 -9.12 36.81 3.39
CA ALA A 909 -9.40 37.00 1.96
C ALA A 909 -8.30 36.38 1.07
N ILE A 910 -7.02 36.56 1.45
CA ILE A 910 -5.85 36.00 0.74
C ILE A 910 -5.86 34.47 0.81
N LEU A 911 -6.19 33.92 1.98
CA LEU A 911 -6.33 32.47 2.15
C LEU A 911 -7.47 31.90 1.31
N MET A 912 -8.62 32.56 1.27
CA MET A 912 -9.75 32.16 0.43
C MET A 912 -9.39 32.19 -1.05
N GLU A 913 -8.69 33.24 -1.50
CA GLU A 913 -8.22 33.36 -2.87
C GLU A 913 -7.28 32.20 -3.24
N ALA A 914 -6.26 31.95 -2.43
CA ALA A 914 -5.32 30.85 -2.64
C ALA A 914 -6.01 29.48 -2.67
N LEU A 915 -6.99 29.26 -1.79
CA LEU A 915 -7.76 28.02 -1.72
C LEU A 915 -8.57 27.77 -3.01
N LEU A 916 -9.24 28.81 -3.51
CA LEU A 916 -10.02 28.74 -4.75
C LEU A 916 -9.13 28.58 -5.98
N LEU A 917 -7.97 29.25 -6.03
CA LEU A 917 -6.98 29.07 -7.09
C LEU A 917 -6.40 27.65 -7.08
N GLY A 918 -6.10 27.11 -5.89
CA GLY A 918 -5.64 25.73 -5.71
C GLY A 918 -6.64 24.72 -6.27
N ILE A 919 -7.93 24.85 -5.91
CA ILE A 919 -9.01 24.00 -6.44
C ILE A 919 -9.19 24.22 -7.96
N GLY A 920 -9.11 25.47 -8.41
CA GLY A 920 -9.27 25.88 -9.82
C GLY A 920 -8.13 25.44 -10.76
N GLY A 921 -7.07 24.83 -10.24
CA GLY A 921 -6.05 24.16 -11.06
C GLY A 921 -4.61 24.56 -10.78
N SER A 922 -4.36 25.52 -9.88
CA SER A 922 -2.99 25.90 -9.49
C SER A 922 -2.27 24.83 -8.66
N ALA A 923 -3.02 23.95 -7.99
CA ALA A 923 -2.48 22.81 -7.24
C ALA A 923 -2.81 21.47 -7.94
N PRO A 924 -2.12 20.36 -7.59
CA PRO A 924 -2.39 19.04 -8.14
C PRO A 924 -3.83 18.60 -7.88
N ARG A 925 -4.38 17.78 -8.78
CA ARG A 925 -5.74 17.29 -8.59
C ARG A 925 -5.90 16.42 -7.33
N SER A 926 -4.90 15.62 -7.00
CA SER A 926 -4.89 14.75 -5.83
C SER A 926 -5.03 15.50 -4.49
N THR A 927 -4.84 16.84 -4.46
CA THR A 927 -4.99 17.65 -3.24
C THR A 927 -6.34 18.37 -3.14
N VAL A 928 -7.18 18.31 -4.17
CA VAL A 928 -8.53 18.90 -4.15
C VAL A 928 -9.36 18.41 -2.95
N PRO A 929 -9.33 17.12 -2.54
CA PRO A 929 -10.04 16.68 -1.34
C PRO A 929 -9.60 17.40 -0.05
N ASN A 930 -8.30 17.69 0.10
CA ASN A 930 -7.74 18.39 1.27
C ASN A 930 -8.12 19.89 1.25
N LEU A 931 -8.02 20.53 0.09
CA LEU A 931 -8.43 21.93 -0.10
C LEU A 931 -9.94 22.10 0.13
N ALA A 932 -10.76 21.18 -0.36
CA ALA A 932 -12.20 21.18 -0.16
C ALA A 932 -12.59 20.97 1.31
N GLU A 933 -11.82 20.17 2.06
CA GLU A 933 -12.01 20.02 3.49
C GLU A 933 -11.70 21.30 4.27
N LEU A 934 -10.58 21.96 3.94
CA LEU A 934 -10.26 23.27 4.51
C LEU A 934 -11.34 24.31 4.17
N LEU A 935 -11.83 24.33 2.93
CA LEU A 935 -12.91 25.22 2.49
C LEU A 935 -14.19 24.96 3.30
N SER A 936 -14.55 23.69 3.49
CA SER A 936 -15.70 23.30 4.30
C SER A 936 -15.56 23.79 5.75
N ASN A 937 -14.37 23.63 6.35
CA ASN A 937 -14.09 24.10 7.70
C ASN A 937 -14.20 25.62 7.81
N LEU A 938 -13.63 26.36 6.85
CA LEU A 938 -13.68 27.82 6.81
C LEU A 938 -15.13 28.33 6.69
N VAL A 939 -15.91 27.79 5.74
CA VAL A 939 -17.32 28.17 5.54
C VAL A 939 -18.18 27.82 6.77
N SER A 940 -17.91 26.69 7.43
CA SER A 940 -18.67 26.29 8.62
C SER A 940 -18.40 27.14 9.86
N ARG A 941 -17.17 27.66 10.00
CA ARG A 941 -16.70 28.33 11.23
C ARG A 941 -16.73 29.87 11.14
N VAL A 942 -16.62 30.43 9.94
CA VAL A 942 -16.68 31.89 9.67
C VAL A 942 -17.60 32.18 8.47
N PRO A 943 -18.91 31.86 8.55
CA PRO A 943 -19.81 31.85 7.40
C PRO A 943 -20.04 33.23 6.75
N ASN A 944 -20.06 34.30 7.55
CA ASN A 944 -20.35 35.65 7.04
C ASN A 944 -19.18 36.22 6.25
N GLU A 945 -17.97 36.10 6.81
CA GLU A 945 -16.73 36.49 6.17
C GLU A 945 -16.43 35.61 4.95
N ALA A 946 -16.59 34.28 5.08
CA ALA A 946 -16.36 33.34 3.97
C ALA A 946 -17.27 33.62 2.77
N ARG A 947 -18.56 33.94 3.01
CA ARG A 947 -19.49 34.36 1.95
C ARG A 947 -18.98 35.60 1.21
N THR A 948 -18.48 36.58 1.96
CA THR A 948 -17.98 37.84 1.40
C THR A 948 -16.72 37.61 0.56
N TRP A 949 -15.74 36.88 1.11
CA TRP A 949 -14.47 36.59 0.42
C TRP A 949 -14.65 35.70 -0.81
N MET A 950 -15.47 34.64 -0.70
CA MET A 950 -15.72 33.73 -1.81
C MET A 950 -16.45 34.43 -2.96
N GLY A 951 -17.43 35.28 -2.64
CA GLY A 951 -18.14 36.10 -3.62
C GLY A 951 -17.21 37.08 -4.34
N SER A 952 -16.34 37.78 -3.59
CA SER A 952 -15.39 38.73 -4.20
C SER A 952 -14.37 38.04 -5.11
N VAL A 953 -13.90 36.83 -4.76
CA VAL A 953 -12.88 36.13 -5.57
C VAL A 953 -13.47 35.46 -6.81
N LEU A 954 -14.60 34.75 -6.69
CA LEU A 954 -15.18 34.01 -7.82
C LEU A 954 -15.81 34.93 -8.86
N MET A 955 -16.33 36.08 -8.44
CA MET A 955 -16.97 37.05 -9.33
C MET A 955 -16.01 38.16 -9.79
N ALA A 956 -14.75 38.14 -9.36
CA ALA A 956 -13.75 39.07 -9.89
C ALA A 956 -13.43 38.75 -11.35
N ASP A 957 -13.31 39.81 -12.15
CA ASP A 957 -12.81 39.76 -13.52
C ASP A 957 -11.28 39.61 -13.51
N ASN A 958 -10.80 38.37 -13.34
CA ASN A 958 -9.37 38.06 -13.37
C ASN A 958 -9.04 36.97 -14.41
N PRO A 959 -7.77 36.86 -14.87
CA PRO A 959 -7.37 35.91 -15.91
C PRO A 959 -7.60 34.43 -15.55
N SER A 960 -7.58 34.09 -14.26
CA SER A 960 -7.85 32.73 -13.76
C SER A 960 -9.32 32.35 -13.92
N ASN A 961 -10.22 33.29 -13.62
CA ASN A 961 -11.68 33.14 -13.74
C ASN A 961 -12.18 33.25 -15.18
N ALA A 962 -11.45 33.93 -16.08
CA ALA A 962 -11.81 34.08 -17.49
C ALA A 962 -11.89 32.74 -18.23
N LYS A 963 -11.16 31.71 -17.75
CA LYS A 963 -11.17 30.35 -18.32
C LYS A 963 -12.34 29.49 -17.83
N ILE A 964 -13.10 29.96 -16.84
CA ILE A 964 -14.15 29.18 -16.17
C ILE A 964 -15.52 29.82 -16.45
N PRO A 965 -16.49 29.06 -17.02
CA PRO A 965 -17.83 29.59 -17.29
C PRO A 965 -18.46 30.23 -16.05
N ALA A 966 -19.09 31.39 -16.21
CA ALA A 966 -19.75 32.11 -15.12
C ALA A 966 -20.81 31.23 -14.41
N ALA A 967 -21.56 30.43 -15.17
CA ALA A 967 -22.52 29.46 -14.64
C ALA A 967 -21.87 28.39 -13.75
N ALA A 968 -20.66 27.91 -14.08
CA ALA A 968 -19.94 26.94 -13.27
C ALA A 968 -19.44 27.56 -11.95
N ARG A 969 -18.97 28.81 -11.98
CA ARG A 969 -18.57 29.59 -10.79
C ARG A 969 -19.75 29.84 -9.86
N GLU A 970 -20.91 30.24 -10.40
CA GLU A 970 -22.14 30.40 -9.62
C GLU A 970 -22.66 29.07 -9.05
N LYS A 971 -22.65 27.99 -9.85
CA LYS A 971 -23.05 26.65 -9.39
C LYS A 971 -22.18 26.21 -8.22
N PHE A 972 -20.86 26.36 -8.32
CA PHE A 972 -19.93 26.01 -7.24
C PHE A 972 -20.18 26.85 -5.99
N MET A 973 -20.34 28.18 -6.14
CA MET A 973 -20.64 29.08 -5.02
C MET A 973 -21.96 28.71 -4.32
N LYS A 974 -23.04 28.47 -5.08
CA LYS A 974 -24.33 28.00 -4.54
C LYS A 974 -24.19 26.64 -3.86
N ALA A 975 -23.39 25.73 -4.44
CA ALA A 975 -23.16 24.40 -3.90
C ALA A 975 -22.42 24.40 -2.55
N VAL A 976 -21.45 25.30 -2.37
CA VAL A 976 -20.66 25.41 -1.14
C VAL A 976 -21.37 26.24 -0.07
N LEU A 977 -21.96 27.39 -0.43
CA LEU A 977 -22.60 28.31 0.53
C LEU A 977 -24.03 27.93 0.91
N GLY A 978 -24.62 26.94 0.22
CA GLY A 978 -25.90 26.37 0.63
C GLY A 978 -27.15 27.05 0.09
N TYR A 979 -27.06 27.89 -0.93
CA TYR A 979 -28.24 28.50 -1.57
C TYR A 979 -29.20 27.40 -2.08
N VAL A 980 -30.43 27.42 -1.58
CA VAL A 980 -31.55 26.63 -2.12
C VAL A 980 -32.35 27.56 -3.01
N ASP A 981 -32.64 27.13 -4.24
CA ASP A 981 -33.60 27.81 -5.12
C ASP A 981 -35.00 27.52 -4.56
N THR A 982 -35.48 28.34 -3.62
CA THR A 982 -36.88 28.28 -3.20
C THR A 982 -37.70 29.07 -4.20
N GLY A 983 -38.07 28.42 -5.30
CA GLY A 983 -39.26 28.82 -6.03
C GLY A 983 -40.45 28.74 -5.08
N PHE A 984 -41.09 29.89 -4.83
CA PHE A 984 -42.36 30.04 -4.10
C PHE A 984 -42.42 29.44 -2.68
N VAL A 985 -41.98 30.18 -1.64
CA VAL A 985 -42.72 30.38 -0.36
C VAL A 985 -42.17 31.65 0.33
N GLU A 986 -43.08 32.47 0.86
CA GLU A 986 -42.87 33.75 1.56
C GLU A 986 -41.89 33.74 2.74
N GLU A 987 -40.99 34.74 2.73
CA GLU A 987 -40.62 35.73 3.76
C GLU A 987 -40.64 35.44 5.29
N VAL A 988 -40.55 34.19 5.79
CA VAL A 988 -40.44 33.96 7.26
C VAL A 988 -39.34 32.97 7.70
N THR A 989 -38.55 32.38 6.78
CA THR A 989 -37.56 31.33 7.16
C THR A 989 -36.10 31.57 6.73
N ALA A 990 -35.75 32.79 6.30
CA ALA A 990 -34.38 33.12 5.89
C ALA A 990 -33.33 32.89 7.01
N ASP A 991 -33.68 33.21 8.27
CA ASP A 991 -32.77 33.04 9.42
C ASP A 991 -32.58 31.57 9.85
N VAL A 992 -33.53 30.69 9.54
CA VAL A 992 -33.44 29.25 9.87
C VAL A 992 -32.75 28.46 8.75
N ALA A 993 -32.88 28.91 7.49
CA ALA A 993 -32.19 28.31 6.34
C ALA A 993 -30.69 28.68 6.24
N ALA A 994 -30.31 29.88 6.71
CA ALA A 994 -28.93 30.38 6.66
C ALA A 994 -27.94 29.60 7.55
N ASN A 995 -28.42 28.78 8.48
CA ASN A 995 -27.61 28.04 9.47
C ASN A 995 -27.47 26.53 9.21
N ARG A 996 -27.94 25.99 8.08
CA ARG A 996 -27.68 24.58 7.74
C ARG A 996 -26.29 24.43 7.11
N THR A 997 -25.30 24.15 7.95
CA THR A 997 -23.96 23.75 7.52
C THR A 997 -24.06 22.51 6.60
N ARG A 998 -23.64 22.61 5.33
CA ARG A 998 -23.59 21.45 4.43
C ARG A 998 -22.49 20.48 4.88
N SER A 999 -22.73 19.19 4.68
CA SER A 999 -21.74 18.13 4.96
C SER A 999 -20.48 18.32 4.12
N THR A 1000 -19.31 18.10 4.73
CA THR A 1000 -17.99 18.10 4.08
C THR A 1000 -17.96 17.26 2.81
N LYS A 1001 -18.75 16.18 2.73
CA LYS A 1001 -18.90 15.33 1.54
C LYS A 1001 -19.39 16.14 0.32
N LYS A 1002 -20.43 16.96 0.49
CA LYS A 1002 -21.00 17.77 -0.59
C LYS A 1002 -20.05 18.87 -1.07
N THR A 1003 -19.28 19.46 -0.15
CA THR A 1003 -18.24 20.43 -0.49
C THR A 1003 -17.12 19.78 -1.31
N LYS A 1004 -16.72 18.55 -0.96
CA LYS A 1004 -15.73 17.75 -1.72
C LYS A 1004 -16.24 17.42 -3.13
N GLU A 1005 -17.48 16.96 -3.27
CA GLU A 1005 -18.12 16.69 -4.57
C GLU A 1005 -18.16 17.95 -5.45
N ALA A 1006 -18.65 19.07 -4.91
CA ALA A 1006 -18.73 20.33 -5.65
C ALA A 1006 -17.35 20.88 -6.07
N ALA A 1007 -16.34 20.75 -5.19
CA ALA A 1007 -14.97 21.17 -5.50
C ALA A 1007 -14.34 20.30 -6.58
N ASN A 1008 -14.62 18.99 -6.59
CA ASN A 1008 -14.17 18.09 -7.65
C ASN A 1008 -14.81 18.46 -8.99
N GLU A 1009 -16.12 18.66 -9.06
CA GLU A 1009 -16.80 19.11 -10.28
C GLU A 1009 -16.22 20.43 -10.80
N TYR A 1010 -16.07 21.42 -9.91
CA TYR A 1010 -15.51 22.72 -10.26
C TYR A 1010 -14.07 22.62 -10.78
N ALA A 1011 -13.24 21.78 -10.15
CA ALA A 1011 -11.85 21.57 -10.56
C ALA A 1011 -11.71 20.88 -11.93
N LEU A 1012 -12.70 20.09 -12.35
CA LEU A 1012 -12.72 19.47 -13.68
C LEU A 1012 -12.99 20.49 -14.78
N VAL A 1013 -14.02 21.33 -14.56
CA VAL A 1013 -14.37 22.42 -15.46
C VAL A 1013 -13.22 23.42 -15.55
N ALA A 1014 -12.64 23.81 -14.40
CA ALA A 1014 -11.58 24.81 -14.36
C ALA A 1014 -10.30 24.38 -15.09
N ARG A 1015 -10.01 23.07 -15.13
CA ARG A 1015 -8.85 22.50 -15.83
C ARG A 1015 -9.13 22.14 -17.30
N GLY A 1016 -10.35 22.35 -17.81
CA GLY A 1016 -10.74 21.96 -19.17
C GLY A 1016 -10.68 20.44 -19.40
N LEU A 1017 -10.80 19.65 -18.34
CA LEU A 1017 -10.73 18.18 -18.38
C LEU A 1017 -12.13 17.55 -18.49
N GLU A 1018 -13.16 18.36 -18.69
CA GLU A 1018 -14.53 17.93 -18.93
C GLU A 1018 -14.58 17.03 -20.17
N GLY A 1019 -14.87 15.74 -19.99
CA GLY A 1019 -14.90 14.75 -21.07
C GLY A 1019 -13.54 14.24 -21.57
N SER A 1020 -12.47 14.34 -20.77
CA SER A 1020 -11.15 13.77 -21.09
C SER A 1020 -10.74 12.63 -20.14
N ALA A 1021 -9.98 11.64 -20.66
CA ALA A 1021 -9.55 10.46 -19.89
C ALA A 1021 -8.69 10.76 -18.65
N PHE A 1022 -7.90 11.84 -18.69
CA PHE A 1022 -7.14 12.32 -17.52
C PHE A 1022 -8.03 12.94 -16.42
N GLY A 1023 -9.27 13.26 -16.77
CA GLY A 1023 -10.26 13.94 -15.95
C GLY A 1023 -10.95 13.09 -14.90
N TYR A 1024 -10.83 11.75 -14.84
CA TYR A 1024 -11.44 10.95 -13.75
C TYR A 1024 -10.53 9.91 -13.08
N ALA A 1025 -9.39 9.57 -13.66
CA ALA A 1025 -8.42 8.61 -13.08
C ALA A 1025 -7.86 9.00 -11.69
N THR A 1026 -7.94 10.27 -11.28
CA THR A 1026 -7.43 10.76 -9.97
C THR A 1026 -8.51 10.95 -8.90
N SER A 1027 -9.78 10.65 -9.21
CA SER A 1027 -10.89 10.72 -8.23
C SER A 1027 -11.22 9.36 -7.59
N ALA A 1028 -10.62 8.28 -8.09
CA ALA A 1028 -10.81 6.90 -7.60
C ALA A 1028 -9.63 6.38 -6.75
N VAL A 1029 -8.77 7.28 -6.23
CA VAL A 1029 -7.72 6.97 -5.23
C VAL A 1029 -7.94 7.81 -3.99
#